data_AF-A0A9Q4BYB2-F1
#
_entry.id   AF-A0A9Q4BYB2-F1
#
_cell.length_a   1.000
_cell.length_b   1.000
_cell.length_c   1.000
_cell.angle_alpha   90.00
_cell.angle_beta   90.00
_cell.angle_gamma   90.00
#
_symmetry.space_group_name_H-M   'P 1'
#
loop_
_entity.id
_entity.type
_entity.pdbx_description
1 polymer ?
#
loop_
_entity_poly.entity_id
_entity_poly.type
_entity_poly.pdbx_seq_one_letter_code
_entity_poly.pdbx_strand_id
1 'polypeptide(L)'
;TPSASSASGDIKGLIELAVSEANDSYVNSGIDIHLNLVCTLAVNYSESGNYDTDLNRFKTEGDNFMDEVHMNRQAYGADICVLILNNDAYCGLAAVISANASSAFCAVHYDCATGYYSFAHEIGHLQGARHNLDIDPTLGYNHGYIDLAHNWRTIMAYPAGSTVRIKYWSNPDKYYNGYVMGTTTYENNARTLNESANIISTFFYRPTSAGTLVRNETWFLAHDLTGNVYVPSGISLTLKPTAIINLNGYSIISTGGTIVNEGASITGVAAYIKTNSNVIVGYCGSIQSACNAVASGQKVEIKPGSYNGGFSLNSKSDVTISGYGTTINGTINLNNNSYCNLYGVYMPAGQVYISGGIGIIVMDVRSDLGNHSMNIQNTTNNAVYGLTATNGDMNDFGVNIYNSNGDICRSSRIENQMVGIYLYGTSSYNVNEDYFCNNGYDVDAEGGAYAYLLHNTHSSISPLSAYGNYFLADPNSVVECSSPSSLAKSNTASLSMNNQSEVKGTPAGDLDRMYLDLIHRTSQDTALDHKGRIEKYKTEYLGIAEKSKDELKKSFNDFSKLKSSLSLTVNCLRYLGEEGSLTSYLNELLGMSDLQAYSPYIKKYLIPGLISRNDFTGAIALCNEIQNSKDIDKDLTCEMLYEKGLIHRFYLNNNTEAYRAFSSITAKYPDHPLGKMAIGQISDMPGIEVEKPGLKSLGNTSEGFTCSNYPNPFNPSTRFNFSIPSDGFTELKIYNSLGQEVKTLVSDYLAKGKYTFEWNATSYSSGIYYYFLKSGNNVTTSKIILLK
;
A
#
# COMPACT_ATOMS: atom_id res chain seq x y z
N THR A 1 24.93 30.28 -28.06
CA THR A 1 23.99 31.30 -28.58
C THR A 1 23.44 30.89 -29.94
N PRO A 2 22.40 31.56 -30.48
CA PRO A 2 21.91 31.30 -31.83
C PRO A 2 22.99 31.50 -32.90
N SER A 3 23.79 32.58 -32.81
CA SER A 3 24.86 32.86 -33.76
C SER A 3 25.94 31.77 -33.79
N ALA A 4 26.39 31.30 -32.62
CA ALA A 4 27.31 30.16 -32.52
C ALA A 4 26.71 28.87 -33.09
N SER A 5 25.44 28.61 -32.78
CA SER A 5 24.75 27.41 -33.28
C SER A 5 24.64 27.40 -34.80
N SER A 6 24.35 28.54 -35.42
CA SER A 6 24.27 28.68 -36.87
C SER A 6 25.64 28.56 -37.54
N ALA A 7 26.69 29.12 -36.93
CA ALA A 7 28.04 29.08 -37.48
C ALA A 7 28.70 27.68 -37.37
N SER A 8 28.45 26.97 -36.26
CA SER A 8 29.03 25.64 -36.01
C SER A 8 28.40 24.52 -36.85
N GLY A 9 27.16 24.66 -37.30
CA GLY A 9 26.39 23.61 -37.99
C GLY A 9 25.89 22.48 -37.07
N ASP A 10 26.77 21.92 -36.22
CA ASP A 10 26.43 20.97 -35.15
C ASP A 10 27.08 21.38 -33.82
N ILE A 11 26.42 22.32 -33.13
CA ILE A 11 26.93 22.87 -31.88
C ILE A 11 26.96 21.84 -30.75
N LYS A 12 26.10 20.82 -30.77
CA LYS A 12 26.06 19.79 -29.72
C LYS A 12 27.25 18.85 -29.86
N GLY A 13 27.50 18.36 -31.07
CA GLY A 13 28.68 17.53 -31.36
C GLY A 13 29.98 18.27 -31.07
N LEU A 14 30.06 19.58 -31.36
CA LEU A 14 31.21 20.41 -31.02
C LEU A 14 31.45 20.48 -29.50
N ILE A 15 30.40 20.71 -28.71
CA ILE A 15 30.51 20.78 -27.23
C ILE A 15 30.93 19.42 -26.66
N GLU A 16 30.33 18.32 -27.14
CA GLU A 16 30.69 16.96 -26.72
C GLU A 16 32.17 16.65 -27.02
N LEU A 17 32.65 17.03 -28.20
CA LEU A 17 34.07 16.91 -28.57
C LEU A 17 34.97 17.76 -27.67
N ALA A 18 34.59 19.00 -27.37
CA ALA A 18 35.38 19.89 -26.51
C ALA A 18 35.56 19.33 -25.09
N VAL A 19 34.49 18.75 -24.52
CA VAL A 19 34.54 18.07 -23.22
C VAL A 19 35.42 16.81 -23.30
N SER A 20 35.30 16.03 -24.37
CA SER A 20 36.16 14.86 -24.59
C SER A 20 37.63 15.24 -24.70
N GLU A 21 37.97 16.29 -25.45
CA GLU A 21 39.35 16.76 -25.59
C GLU A 21 39.92 17.31 -24.29
N ALA A 22 39.10 17.99 -23.48
CA ALA A 22 39.50 18.44 -22.15
C ALA A 22 39.82 17.23 -21.24
N ASN A 23 38.95 16.21 -21.21
CA ASN A 23 39.18 14.99 -20.43
C ASN A 23 40.43 14.23 -20.88
N ASP A 24 40.64 14.07 -22.19
CA ASP A 24 41.86 13.48 -22.73
C ASP A 24 43.11 14.25 -22.27
N SER A 25 43.03 15.59 -22.27
CA SER A 25 44.15 16.43 -21.85
C SER A 25 44.52 16.22 -20.38
N TYR A 26 43.54 16.00 -19.49
CA TYR A 26 43.79 15.68 -18.08
C TYR A 26 44.51 14.34 -17.94
N VAL A 27 44.01 13.30 -18.61
CA VAL A 27 44.61 11.95 -18.61
C VAL A 27 46.05 12.00 -19.13
N ASN A 28 46.25 12.65 -20.28
CA ASN A 28 47.54 12.85 -20.93
C ASN A 28 48.58 13.50 -20.01
N SER A 29 48.12 14.31 -19.06
CA SER A 29 48.97 15.14 -18.20
C SER A 29 49.03 14.66 -16.75
N GLY A 30 48.44 13.49 -16.44
CA GLY A 30 48.41 12.94 -15.08
C GLY A 30 47.60 13.77 -14.08
N ILE A 31 46.50 14.36 -14.54
CA ILE A 31 45.56 15.14 -13.73
C ILE A 31 44.38 14.24 -13.37
N ASP A 32 44.03 14.18 -12.09
CA ASP A 32 42.95 13.35 -11.56
C ASP A 32 41.64 14.15 -11.50
N ILE A 33 41.18 14.57 -12.69
CA ILE A 33 39.94 15.33 -12.88
C ILE A 33 39.20 14.73 -14.05
N HIS A 34 37.87 14.70 -13.93
CA HIS A 34 36.97 14.36 -15.03
C HIS A 34 35.85 15.40 -15.11
N LEU A 35 35.76 16.07 -16.25
CA LEU A 35 34.62 16.94 -16.57
C LEU A 35 33.45 16.10 -17.02
N ASN A 36 32.32 16.27 -16.33
CA ASN A 36 31.05 15.66 -16.68
C ASN A 36 30.10 16.71 -17.28
N LEU A 37 29.65 16.49 -18.52
CA LEU A 37 28.68 17.36 -19.16
C LEU A 37 27.27 17.07 -18.63
N VAL A 38 26.79 17.88 -17.69
CA VAL A 38 25.48 17.66 -17.04
C VAL A 38 24.30 18.21 -17.84
N CYS A 39 24.51 19.21 -18.70
CA CYS A 39 23.47 19.80 -19.54
C CYS A 39 24.04 20.64 -20.69
N THR A 40 23.28 20.76 -21.79
CA THR A 40 23.50 21.74 -22.87
C THR A 40 22.20 22.47 -23.17
N LEU A 41 22.23 23.80 -23.13
CA LEU A 41 21.04 24.65 -23.30
C LEU A 41 21.27 25.72 -24.35
N ALA A 42 20.25 25.97 -25.17
CA ALA A 42 20.22 27.14 -26.03
C ALA A 42 19.73 28.34 -25.21
N VAL A 43 20.57 29.37 -25.11
CA VAL A 43 20.18 30.67 -24.52
C VAL A 43 19.62 31.59 -25.59
N ASN A 44 18.52 32.27 -25.28
CA ASN A 44 17.90 33.25 -26.19
C ASN A 44 18.60 34.62 -26.05
N TYR A 45 19.89 34.64 -26.42
CA TYR A 45 20.76 35.80 -26.27
C TYR A 45 21.34 36.24 -27.60
N SER A 46 21.20 37.54 -27.91
CA SER A 46 21.91 38.16 -29.02
C SER A 46 23.26 38.67 -28.53
N GLU A 47 24.33 38.15 -29.12
CA GLU A 47 25.70 38.54 -28.80
C GLU A 47 25.90 40.06 -29.01
N SER A 48 26.57 40.71 -28.07
CA SER A 48 26.85 42.14 -28.14
C SER A 48 28.01 42.48 -29.06
N GLY A 49 28.81 41.48 -29.44
CA GLY A 49 30.09 41.64 -30.14
C GLY A 49 31.27 41.98 -29.21
N ASN A 50 31.05 42.03 -27.89
CA ASN A 50 32.09 42.32 -26.90
C ASN A 50 32.12 41.24 -25.80
N TYR A 51 33.27 40.56 -25.67
CA TYR A 51 33.46 39.46 -24.73
C TYR A 51 33.18 39.82 -23.27
N ASP A 52 33.70 40.95 -22.79
CA ASP A 52 33.47 41.38 -21.41
C ASP A 52 31.98 41.62 -21.14
N THR A 53 31.27 42.24 -22.10
CA THR A 53 29.83 42.49 -21.99
C THR A 53 29.04 41.19 -22.00
N ASP A 54 29.34 40.28 -22.94
CA ASP A 54 28.65 39.00 -23.07
C ASP A 54 28.88 38.10 -21.85
N LEU A 55 30.12 38.04 -21.34
CA LEU A 55 30.45 37.28 -20.14
C LEU A 55 29.89 37.90 -18.86
N ASN A 56 29.89 39.24 -18.75
CA ASN A 56 29.28 39.90 -17.60
C ASN A 56 27.77 39.66 -17.55
N ARG A 57 27.07 39.72 -18.69
CA ARG A 57 25.65 39.34 -18.78
C ARG A 57 25.42 37.87 -18.44
N PHE A 58 26.29 36.98 -18.89
CA PHE A 58 26.17 35.55 -18.60
C PHE A 58 26.32 35.21 -17.12
N LYS A 59 27.21 35.90 -16.40
CA LYS A 59 27.51 35.62 -14.99
C LYS A 59 26.68 36.44 -13.99
N THR A 60 26.04 37.53 -14.43
CA THR A 60 25.25 38.40 -13.55
C THR A 60 23.81 37.90 -13.50
N GLU A 61 23.23 37.89 -12.31
CA GLU A 61 21.82 37.52 -12.11
C GLU A 61 20.97 38.78 -11.93
N GLY A 62 19.82 38.83 -12.58
CA GLY A 62 18.84 39.91 -12.47
C GLY A 62 19.13 41.14 -13.35
N ASP A 63 19.96 41.00 -14.39
CA ASP A 63 20.26 42.09 -15.33
C ASP A 63 19.38 42.07 -16.60
N ASN A 64 18.43 41.11 -16.68
CA ASN A 64 17.55 40.82 -17.82
C ASN A 64 18.24 40.18 -19.02
N PHE A 65 19.46 39.64 -18.86
CA PHE A 65 20.16 38.90 -19.90
C PHE A 65 20.53 37.51 -19.42
N MET A 66 20.02 36.48 -20.09
CA MET A 66 20.35 35.08 -19.79
C MET A 66 20.10 34.69 -18.32
N ASP A 67 19.23 35.40 -17.61
CA ASP A 67 18.93 35.15 -16.19
C ASP A 67 18.45 33.71 -15.95
N GLU A 68 17.83 33.08 -16.96
CA GLU A 68 17.43 31.67 -16.91
C GLU A 68 18.61 30.71 -16.69
N VAL A 69 19.83 31.10 -17.04
CA VAL A 69 21.04 30.30 -16.87
C VAL A 69 21.31 30.00 -15.40
N HIS A 70 21.07 30.94 -14.49
CA HIS A 70 21.35 30.76 -13.06
C HIS A 70 20.40 29.72 -12.43
N MET A 71 19.11 29.80 -12.77
CA MET A 71 18.15 28.77 -12.38
C MET A 71 18.51 27.41 -12.99
N ASN A 72 18.91 27.36 -14.26
CA ASN A 72 19.31 26.12 -14.91
C ASN A 72 20.59 25.53 -14.31
N ARG A 73 21.60 26.36 -14.03
CA ARG A 73 22.85 25.96 -13.37
C ARG A 73 22.56 25.29 -12.03
N GLN A 74 21.66 25.87 -11.25
CA GLN A 74 21.17 25.26 -10.01
C GLN A 74 20.39 23.97 -10.27
N ALA A 75 19.51 23.95 -11.28
CA ALA A 75 18.68 22.81 -11.68
C ALA A 75 19.41 21.68 -12.41
N TYR A 76 20.70 21.81 -12.70
CA TYR A 76 21.53 20.72 -13.23
C TYR A 76 22.77 20.45 -12.35
N GLY A 77 22.94 21.21 -11.27
CA GLY A 77 24.09 21.07 -10.37
C GLY A 77 25.43 21.37 -11.05
N ALA A 78 25.47 22.33 -11.98
CA ALA A 78 26.66 22.60 -12.78
C ALA A 78 27.70 23.45 -12.03
N ASP A 79 28.83 22.85 -11.68
CA ASP A 79 29.94 23.51 -10.98
C ASP A 79 30.56 24.65 -11.80
N ILE A 80 30.64 24.49 -13.12
CA ILE A 80 31.16 25.46 -14.08
C ILE A 80 30.15 25.67 -15.21
N CYS A 81 30.00 26.91 -15.66
CA CYS A 81 29.19 27.25 -16.84
C CYS A 81 30.06 27.85 -17.96
N VAL A 82 29.84 27.37 -19.19
CA VAL A 82 30.57 27.82 -20.38
C VAL A 82 29.57 28.34 -21.41
N LEU A 83 29.74 29.59 -21.85
CA LEU A 83 28.95 30.19 -22.93
C LEU A 83 29.69 30.04 -24.26
N ILE A 84 29.07 29.38 -25.23
CA ILE A 84 29.61 29.29 -26.59
C ILE A 84 29.06 30.42 -27.46
N LEU A 85 29.98 31.21 -28.04
CA LEU A 85 29.73 32.44 -28.81
C LEU A 85 30.29 32.34 -30.24
N ASN A 86 29.80 33.20 -31.13
CA ASN A 86 30.39 33.47 -32.44
C ASN A 86 31.04 34.85 -32.46
N ASN A 87 32.06 35.02 -31.62
CA ASN A 87 32.89 36.22 -31.55
C ASN A 87 34.37 35.85 -31.67
N ASP A 88 35.03 36.27 -32.75
CA ASP A 88 36.40 35.92 -33.11
C ASP A 88 37.46 36.88 -32.54
N ALA A 89 37.04 37.88 -31.75
CA ALA A 89 37.96 38.83 -31.12
C ALA A 89 38.96 38.16 -30.15
N TYR A 90 38.51 37.11 -29.48
CA TYR A 90 39.31 36.23 -28.62
C TYR A 90 38.86 34.78 -28.83
N CYS A 91 39.71 33.83 -28.46
CA CYS A 91 39.30 32.42 -28.43
C CYS A 91 38.51 32.05 -27.17
N GLY A 92 38.61 32.84 -26.10
CA GLY A 92 37.86 32.65 -24.87
C GLY A 92 38.18 33.73 -23.82
N LEU A 93 37.35 33.77 -22.78
CA LEU A 93 37.52 34.62 -21.61
C LEU A 93 36.90 33.95 -20.38
N ALA A 94 37.72 33.65 -19.38
CA ALA A 94 37.28 33.27 -18.04
C ALA A 94 36.91 34.49 -17.20
N ALA A 95 35.87 34.37 -16.36
CA ALA A 95 35.40 35.51 -15.55
C ALA A 95 36.42 35.94 -14.49
N VAL A 96 37.19 34.99 -13.96
CA VAL A 96 38.25 35.20 -12.96
C VAL A 96 39.28 34.06 -13.03
N ILE A 97 40.45 34.27 -12.43
CA ILE A 97 41.41 33.19 -12.09
C ILE A 97 41.11 32.71 -10.67
N SER A 98 41.03 31.39 -10.46
CA SER A 98 40.63 30.77 -9.18
C SER A 98 39.23 31.20 -8.76
N ALA A 99 38.22 30.70 -9.47
CA ALA A 99 36.83 31.02 -9.25
C ALA A 99 36.30 30.52 -7.90
N ASN A 100 35.21 31.13 -7.47
CA ASN A 100 34.28 30.57 -6.48
C ASN A 100 32.94 30.23 -7.17
N ALA A 101 31.97 29.70 -6.43
CA ALA A 101 30.67 29.30 -6.99
C ALA A 101 29.99 30.41 -7.81
N SER A 102 30.01 31.65 -7.33
CA SER A 102 29.36 32.80 -8.02
C SER A 102 30.11 33.25 -9.29
N SER A 103 31.38 32.91 -9.44
CA SER A 103 32.23 33.43 -10.52
C SER A 103 32.73 32.37 -11.49
N ALA A 104 32.33 31.10 -11.34
CA ALA A 104 32.78 30.00 -12.19
C ALA A 104 32.03 29.95 -13.54
N PHE A 105 32.25 31.02 -14.33
CA PHE A 105 31.71 31.22 -15.67
C PHE A 105 32.84 31.57 -16.65
N CYS A 106 32.76 31.06 -17.87
CA CYS A 106 33.62 31.51 -18.96
C CYS A 106 32.86 31.55 -20.29
N ALA A 107 33.42 32.23 -21.27
CA ALA A 107 32.90 32.29 -22.64
C ALA A 107 33.97 31.84 -23.63
N VAL A 108 33.57 31.14 -24.69
CA VAL A 108 34.49 30.52 -25.66
C VAL A 108 33.96 30.73 -27.08
N HIS A 109 34.85 31.12 -28.00
CA HIS A 109 34.55 31.17 -29.42
C HIS A 109 34.36 29.74 -29.94
N TYR A 110 33.25 29.46 -30.64
CA TYR A 110 32.92 28.10 -31.07
C TYR A 110 34.06 27.44 -31.88
N ASP A 111 34.70 28.16 -32.80
CA ASP A 111 35.76 27.62 -33.67
C ASP A 111 37.07 27.34 -32.90
N CYS A 112 37.29 28.02 -31.77
CA CYS A 112 38.46 27.77 -30.91
C CYS A 112 38.21 26.73 -29.81
N ALA A 113 36.97 26.27 -29.63
CA ALA A 113 36.60 25.39 -28.51
C ALA A 113 37.35 24.06 -28.56
N THR A 114 37.41 23.46 -29.75
CA THR A 114 38.09 22.18 -30.06
C THR A 114 39.33 22.41 -30.92
N GLY A 115 40.33 21.54 -30.86
CA GLY A 115 41.55 21.60 -31.68
C GLY A 115 42.53 22.73 -31.28
N TYR A 116 42.03 23.90 -30.88
CA TYR A 116 42.79 24.96 -30.20
C TYR A 116 42.67 24.88 -28.66
N TYR A 117 41.78 24.00 -28.18
CA TYR A 117 41.57 23.63 -26.77
C TYR A 117 41.17 24.80 -25.85
N SER A 118 40.50 25.82 -26.39
CA SER A 118 40.14 27.02 -25.60
C SER A 118 39.08 26.69 -24.55
N PHE A 119 38.23 25.71 -24.80
CA PHE A 119 37.28 25.20 -23.80
C PHE A 119 38.00 24.75 -22.52
N ALA A 120 39.05 23.93 -22.67
CA ALA A 120 39.87 23.48 -21.55
C ALA A 120 40.67 24.63 -20.94
N HIS A 121 41.25 25.52 -21.77
CA HIS A 121 42.03 26.68 -21.35
C HIS A 121 41.25 27.60 -20.39
N GLU A 122 40.04 28.00 -20.77
CA GLU A 122 39.24 28.91 -19.94
C GLU A 122 38.77 28.25 -18.65
N ILE A 123 38.44 26.96 -18.68
CA ILE A 123 38.16 26.19 -17.44
C ILE A 123 39.41 26.18 -16.55
N GLY A 124 40.60 25.99 -17.12
CA GLY A 124 41.88 26.04 -16.41
C GLY A 124 42.07 27.33 -15.61
N HIS A 125 41.72 28.49 -16.19
CA HIS A 125 41.72 29.75 -15.46
C HIS A 125 40.81 29.74 -14.24
N LEU A 126 39.57 29.24 -14.38
CA LEU A 126 38.65 29.11 -13.24
C LEU A 126 39.23 28.22 -12.13
N GLN A 127 40.11 27.27 -12.48
CA GLN A 127 40.84 26.42 -11.55
C GLN A 127 42.14 27.03 -10.97
N GLY A 128 42.53 28.23 -11.43
CA GLY A 128 43.73 28.93 -10.97
C GLY A 128 44.96 28.76 -11.86
N ALA A 129 44.84 28.07 -12.99
CA ALA A 129 45.91 27.99 -13.97
C ALA A 129 46.15 29.36 -14.63
N ARG A 130 47.40 29.64 -14.94
CA ARG A 130 47.90 30.88 -15.53
C ARG A 130 48.63 30.59 -16.83
N HIS A 131 48.78 31.63 -17.65
CA HIS A 131 49.58 31.55 -18.88
C HIS A 131 51.04 31.29 -18.59
N ASN A 132 51.86 31.06 -19.61
CA ASN A 132 53.32 31.01 -19.45
C ASN A 132 53.86 32.34 -18.87
N LEU A 133 55.00 32.27 -18.16
CA LEU A 133 55.56 33.39 -17.39
C LEU A 133 55.78 34.69 -18.18
N ASP A 134 56.12 34.59 -19.46
CA ASP A 134 56.33 35.78 -20.31
C ASP A 134 55.05 36.62 -20.50
N ILE A 135 53.88 35.96 -20.43
CA ILE A 135 52.57 36.60 -20.55
C ILE A 135 52.01 36.95 -19.17
N ASP A 136 52.20 36.08 -18.19
CA ASP A 136 51.79 36.29 -16.81
C ASP A 136 52.98 36.12 -15.87
N PRO A 137 53.70 37.20 -15.50
CA PRO A 137 54.91 37.13 -14.68
C PRO A 137 54.62 36.96 -13.19
N THR A 138 53.38 36.62 -12.80
CA THR A 138 53.03 36.30 -11.41
C THR A 138 53.89 35.13 -10.92
N LEU A 139 54.41 35.21 -9.69
CA LEU A 139 55.19 34.12 -9.12
C LEU A 139 54.26 32.99 -8.66
N GLY A 140 54.53 31.77 -9.12
CA GLY A 140 53.79 30.57 -8.75
C GLY A 140 54.13 29.41 -9.68
N TYR A 141 53.74 28.19 -9.32
CA TYR A 141 53.93 26.99 -10.16
C TYR A 141 52.79 26.76 -11.17
N ASN A 142 51.81 27.66 -11.22
CA ASN A 142 50.56 27.47 -11.92
C ASN A 142 50.61 27.95 -13.38
N HIS A 143 51.76 27.93 -14.04
CA HIS A 143 51.92 28.45 -15.41
C HIS A 143 51.95 27.38 -16.49
N GLY A 144 51.54 27.76 -17.70
CA GLY A 144 51.74 26.95 -18.90
C GLY A 144 53.21 26.87 -19.32
N TYR A 145 53.56 25.83 -20.07
CA TYR A 145 54.92 25.56 -20.53
C TYR A 145 55.06 25.67 -22.05
N ILE A 146 56.20 26.18 -22.50
CA ILE A 146 56.59 26.27 -23.92
C ILE A 146 57.93 25.57 -24.10
N ASP A 147 58.00 24.67 -25.07
CA ASP A 147 59.25 24.10 -25.55
C ASP A 147 59.55 24.65 -26.95
N LEU A 148 60.41 25.68 -26.98
CA LEU A 148 60.85 26.32 -28.23
C LEU A 148 61.76 25.42 -29.07
N ALA A 149 62.52 24.51 -28.43
CA ALA A 149 63.45 23.65 -29.14
C ALA A 149 62.72 22.61 -29.98
N HIS A 150 61.56 22.15 -29.51
CA HIS A 150 60.77 21.11 -30.15
C HIS A 150 59.43 21.63 -30.73
N ASN A 151 59.21 22.94 -30.70
CA ASN A 151 58.11 23.65 -31.35
C ASN A 151 56.69 23.26 -30.87
N TRP A 152 56.51 23.08 -29.56
CA TRP A 152 55.19 22.83 -28.97
C TRP A 152 54.97 23.60 -27.66
N ARG A 153 53.70 23.71 -27.25
CA ARG A 153 53.30 24.39 -26.01
C ARG A 153 52.07 23.76 -25.37
N THR A 154 51.97 23.80 -24.04
CA THR A 154 50.82 23.24 -23.30
C THR A 154 49.59 24.16 -23.39
N ILE A 155 48.43 23.66 -22.98
CA ILE A 155 47.12 24.31 -23.13
C ILE A 155 47.11 25.77 -22.65
N MET A 156 47.69 26.06 -21.48
CA MET A 156 47.70 27.42 -20.93
C MET A 156 48.72 28.36 -21.58
N ALA A 157 49.65 27.87 -22.38
CA ALA A 157 50.68 28.70 -22.96
C ALA A 157 50.21 29.42 -24.24
N TYR A 158 50.67 30.67 -24.39
CA TYR A 158 50.50 31.47 -25.60
C TYR A 158 51.56 31.14 -26.65
N PRO A 159 51.31 31.47 -27.93
CA PRO A 159 52.29 31.24 -28.98
C PRO A 159 53.56 32.03 -28.75
N ALA A 160 54.69 31.32 -28.77
CA ALA A 160 55.99 31.90 -29.06
C ALA A 160 56.49 31.29 -30.37
N GLY A 161 56.68 32.12 -31.39
CA GLY A 161 57.02 31.66 -32.75
C GLY A 161 55.96 30.74 -33.37
N SER A 162 56.40 29.62 -33.94
CA SER A 162 55.56 28.62 -34.64
C SER A 162 55.06 27.48 -33.75
N THR A 163 55.13 27.63 -32.42
CA THR A 163 54.81 26.56 -31.45
C THR A 163 53.37 26.07 -31.61
N VAL A 164 53.21 24.74 -31.74
CA VAL A 164 51.90 24.10 -31.83
C VAL A 164 51.35 23.86 -30.42
N ARG A 165 50.10 24.24 -30.18
CA ARG A 165 49.43 23.93 -28.91
C ARG A 165 49.06 22.45 -28.89
N ILE A 166 49.54 21.73 -27.88
CA ILE A 166 49.27 20.31 -27.71
C ILE A 166 48.17 20.09 -26.66
N LYS A 167 47.47 18.96 -26.74
CA LYS A 167 46.42 18.54 -25.80
C LYS A 167 46.99 18.02 -24.47
N TYR A 168 47.83 18.84 -23.84
CA TYR A 168 48.55 18.55 -22.60
C TYR A 168 48.64 19.81 -21.74
N TRP A 169 48.66 19.60 -20.43
CA TRP A 169 48.92 20.60 -19.40
C TRP A 169 50.36 20.51 -18.93
N SER A 170 50.90 21.62 -18.42
CA SER A 170 52.26 21.59 -17.88
C SER A 170 52.35 20.70 -16.65
N ASN A 171 53.32 19.79 -16.67
CA ASN A 171 53.61 18.85 -15.59
C ASN A 171 55.08 18.40 -15.69
N PRO A 172 55.93 18.72 -14.70
CA PRO A 172 57.35 18.32 -14.69
C PRO A 172 57.57 16.81 -14.56
N ASP A 173 56.56 16.04 -14.15
CA ASP A 173 56.65 14.58 -13.98
C ASP A 173 56.17 13.80 -15.22
N LYS A 174 55.76 14.51 -16.29
CA LYS A 174 55.25 13.91 -17.53
C LYS A 174 56.03 14.39 -18.75
N TYR A 175 55.92 13.62 -19.82
CA TYR A 175 56.68 13.83 -21.05
C TYR A 175 55.76 13.88 -22.28
N TYR A 176 56.08 14.76 -23.22
CA TYR A 176 55.53 14.76 -24.58
C TYR A 176 56.65 14.45 -25.57
N ASN A 177 56.49 13.39 -26.36
CA ASN A 177 57.52 12.90 -27.29
C ASN A 177 58.92 12.71 -26.65
N GLY A 178 58.96 12.34 -25.37
CA GLY A 178 60.21 12.13 -24.62
C GLY A 178 60.78 13.38 -23.93
N TYR A 179 60.14 14.54 -24.04
CA TYR A 179 60.58 15.80 -23.44
C TYR A 179 59.67 16.22 -22.29
N VAL A 180 60.26 16.71 -21.20
CA VAL A 180 59.53 17.13 -20.00
C VAL A 180 58.56 18.27 -20.30
N MET A 181 57.39 18.26 -19.67
CA MET A 181 56.32 19.24 -19.93
C MET A 181 56.24 20.37 -18.90
N GLY A 182 57.34 20.75 -18.25
CA GLY A 182 57.36 21.87 -17.32
C GLY A 182 58.48 21.81 -16.29
N THR A 183 58.41 22.70 -15.30
CA THR A 183 59.29 22.69 -14.13
C THR A 183 58.49 22.66 -12.84
N THR A 184 59.12 22.20 -11.76
CA THR A 184 58.48 22.18 -10.44
C THR A 184 58.27 23.56 -9.84
N THR A 185 59.05 24.56 -10.28
CA THR A 185 59.03 25.91 -9.72
C THR A 185 57.91 26.75 -10.32
N TYR A 186 57.73 26.69 -11.65
CA TYR A 186 56.86 27.64 -12.36
C TYR A 186 55.79 27.00 -13.26
N GLU A 187 56.11 25.90 -13.96
CA GLU A 187 55.22 25.33 -14.97
C GLU A 187 54.67 23.95 -14.56
N ASN A 188 53.68 23.96 -13.67
CA ASN A 188 52.98 22.78 -13.16
C ASN A 188 51.47 23.08 -12.99
N ASN A 189 50.78 23.29 -14.11
CA ASN A 189 49.32 23.38 -14.12
C ASN A 189 48.69 22.11 -13.55
N ALA A 190 49.26 20.93 -13.77
CA ALA A 190 48.69 19.68 -13.29
C ALA A 190 48.50 19.67 -11.76
N ARG A 191 49.50 20.14 -11.00
CA ARG A 191 49.38 20.33 -9.55
C ARG A 191 48.25 21.29 -9.19
N THR A 192 48.20 22.45 -9.86
CA THR A 192 47.19 23.49 -9.61
C THR A 192 45.77 22.96 -9.79
N LEU A 193 45.55 22.26 -10.90
CA LEU A 193 44.27 21.67 -11.24
C LEU A 193 43.87 20.63 -10.17
N ASN A 194 44.75 19.70 -9.83
CA ASN A 194 44.49 18.68 -8.80
C ASN A 194 44.17 19.30 -7.43
N GLU A 195 44.89 20.33 -7.00
CA GLU A 195 44.65 20.99 -5.71
C GLU A 195 43.30 21.74 -5.67
N SER A 196 42.87 22.29 -6.81
CA SER A 196 41.59 23.01 -6.93
C SER A 196 40.35 22.10 -7.12
N ALA A 197 40.55 20.84 -7.52
CA ALA A 197 39.48 19.94 -7.97
C ALA A 197 38.37 19.74 -6.92
N ASN A 198 38.77 19.52 -5.66
CA ASN A 198 37.83 19.34 -4.55
C ASN A 198 37.07 20.62 -4.18
N ILE A 199 37.65 21.79 -4.43
CA ILE A 199 36.97 23.06 -4.17
C ILE A 199 35.87 23.27 -5.21
N ILE A 200 36.21 23.09 -6.48
CA ILE A 200 35.31 23.41 -7.59
C ILE A 200 34.16 22.40 -7.68
N SER A 201 34.42 21.12 -7.44
CA SER A 201 33.38 20.07 -7.44
C SER A 201 32.34 20.20 -6.31
N THR A 202 32.46 21.24 -5.46
CA THR A 202 31.49 21.57 -4.40
C THR A 202 30.71 22.85 -4.67
N PHE A 203 30.94 23.54 -5.80
CA PHE A 203 30.30 24.82 -6.10
C PHE A 203 28.79 24.69 -6.28
N PHE A 204 28.32 23.63 -6.94
CA PHE A 204 26.90 23.37 -7.07
C PHE A 204 26.53 21.99 -6.54
N TYR A 205 25.44 22.02 -5.79
CA TYR A 205 25.13 21.03 -4.78
C TYR A 205 24.74 19.66 -5.37
N ARG A 206 25.44 18.61 -4.95
CA ARG A 206 25.02 17.22 -5.15
C ARG A 206 24.11 16.82 -3.99
N PRO A 207 22.86 16.40 -4.24
CA PRO A 207 21.90 16.06 -3.19
C PRO A 207 22.46 15.06 -2.16
N THR A 208 22.01 15.16 -0.91
CA THR A 208 22.52 14.32 0.18
C THR A 208 22.11 12.88 -0.10
N SER A 209 23.06 11.98 -0.29
CA SER A 209 22.79 10.54 -0.49
C SER A 209 22.71 9.74 0.81
N ALA A 210 23.11 10.34 1.94
CA ALA A 210 23.08 9.74 3.28
C ALA A 210 23.22 10.81 4.38
N GLY A 211 22.57 10.62 5.53
CA GLY A 211 22.71 11.46 6.73
C GLY A 211 21.54 12.43 6.94
N THR A 212 21.69 13.32 7.92
CA THR A 212 20.66 14.32 8.24
C THR A 212 20.82 15.56 7.37
N LEU A 213 19.73 15.99 6.74
CA LEU A 213 19.72 17.23 5.97
C LEU A 213 19.94 18.43 6.92
N VAL A 214 20.86 19.31 6.54
CA VAL A 214 21.19 20.52 7.31
C VAL A 214 20.55 21.79 6.75
N ARG A 215 19.89 21.69 5.60
CA ARG A 215 19.19 22.77 4.90
C ARG A 215 18.12 22.20 3.99
N ASN A 216 17.24 23.08 3.48
CA ASN A 216 16.24 22.69 2.48
C ASN A 216 16.91 22.16 1.22
N GLU A 217 16.36 21.10 0.65
CA GLU A 217 16.86 20.45 -0.56
C GLU A 217 15.76 20.25 -1.59
N THR A 218 16.16 20.31 -2.87
CA THR A 218 15.31 19.94 -3.99
C THR A 218 16.06 18.94 -4.85
N TRP A 219 15.50 17.75 -5.03
CA TRP A 219 16.06 16.70 -5.87
C TRP A 219 15.26 16.66 -7.18
N PHE A 220 15.97 16.74 -8.30
CA PHE A 220 15.38 16.84 -9.64
C PHE A 220 16.07 15.94 -10.68
N LEU A 221 17.10 15.18 -10.29
CA LEU A 221 17.80 14.19 -11.12
C LEU A 221 17.73 12.78 -10.50
N ALA A 222 18.35 11.81 -11.18
CA ALA A 222 18.56 10.49 -10.63
C ALA A 222 19.38 10.56 -9.33
N HIS A 223 18.93 9.85 -8.29
CA HIS A 223 19.55 9.88 -6.97
C HIS A 223 19.59 8.48 -6.35
N ASP A 224 20.79 7.93 -6.24
CA ASP A 224 21.04 6.67 -5.55
C ASP A 224 21.40 6.95 -4.08
N LEU A 225 20.61 6.41 -3.16
CA LEU A 225 20.94 6.50 -1.74
C LEU A 225 22.09 5.56 -1.39
N THR A 226 23.01 6.07 -0.58
CA THR A 226 24.14 5.32 0.02
C THR A 226 23.98 5.18 1.54
N GLY A 227 22.91 5.75 2.10
CA GLY A 227 22.54 5.72 3.50
C GLY A 227 21.14 6.31 3.71
N ASN A 228 20.61 6.16 4.92
CA ASN A 228 19.33 6.81 5.26
C ASN A 228 19.49 8.33 5.25
N VAL A 229 18.50 9.03 4.70
CA VAL A 229 18.39 10.48 4.67
C VAL A 229 17.33 10.92 5.68
N TYR A 230 17.67 11.82 6.61
CA TYR A 230 16.76 12.33 7.63
C TYR A 230 16.44 13.81 7.41
N VAL A 231 15.15 14.18 7.46
CA VAL A 231 14.68 15.56 7.21
C VAL A 231 14.19 16.17 8.54
N PRO A 232 15.01 16.99 9.23
CA PRO A 232 14.67 17.51 10.56
C PRO A 232 13.68 18.67 10.52
N SER A 233 13.15 19.03 11.69
CA SER A 233 12.25 20.17 11.85
C SER A 233 12.82 21.46 11.25
N GLY A 234 11.97 22.21 10.53
CA GLY A 234 12.36 23.43 9.82
C GLY A 234 13.05 23.19 8.48
N ILE A 235 13.33 21.93 8.12
CA ILE A 235 13.92 21.56 6.83
C ILE A 235 12.89 20.90 5.92
N SER A 236 12.91 21.24 4.64
CA SER A 236 12.08 20.64 3.59
C SER A 236 12.93 19.92 2.55
N LEU A 237 12.52 18.71 2.16
CA LEU A 237 13.02 17.99 0.99
C LEU A 237 11.93 17.94 -0.09
N THR A 238 12.20 18.53 -1.25
CA THR A 238 11.29 18.52 -2.40
C THR A 238 11.79 17.57 -3.48
N LEU A 239 10.99 16.59 -3.87
CA LEU A 239 11.29 15.60 -4.91
C LEU A 239 10.51 15.98 -6.16
N LYS A 240 11.20 16.54 -7.16
CA LYS A 240 10.58 17.03 -8.40
C LYS A 240 10.20 15.89 -9.34
N PRO A 241 9.25 16.08 -10.28
CA PRO A 241 8.82 15.04 -11.22
C PRO A 241 9.94 14.39 -12.03
N THR A 242 11.01 15.14 -12.30
CA THR A 242 12.18 14.67 -13.06
C THR A 242 13.14 13.82 -12.24
N ALA A 243 12.97 13.77 -10.91
CA ALA A 243 13.83 12.96 -10.04
C ALA A 243 13.49 11.47 -10.15
N ILE A 244 14.55 10.65 -10.24
CA ILE A 244 14.46 9.19 -10.20
C ILE A 244 15.25 8.73 -8.99
N ILE A 245 14.57 8.36 -7.91
CA ILE A 245 15.21 8.10 -6.63
C ILE A 245 15.25 6.60 -6.42
N ASN A 246 16.44 6.05 -6.25
CA ASN A 246 16.63 4.65 -5.93
C ASN A 246 17.07 4.52 -4.48
N LEU A 247 16.22 3.89 -3.67
CA LEU A 247 16.47 3.78 -2.24
C LEU A 247 17.62 2.82 -1.90
N ASN A 248 17.96 1.84 -2.75
CA ASN A 248 19.02 0.85 -2.46
C ASN A 248 18.91 0.19 -1.07
N GLY A 249 17.68 0.01 -0.56
CA GLY A 249 17.42 -0.53 0.79
C GLY A 249 17.47 0.50 1.93
N TYR A 250 17.90 1.73 1.65
CA TYR A 250 17.88 2.87 2.58
C TYR A 250 16.53 3.60 2.56
N SER A 251 16.42 4.69 3.33
CA SER A 251 15.16 5.40 3.52
C SER A 251 15.34 6.92 3.53
N ILE A 252 14.28 7.63 3.14
CA ILE A 252 14.12 9.07 3.35
C ILE A 252 13.06 9.24 4.45
N ILE A 253 13.42 9.85 5.57
CA ILE A 253 12.60 9.87 6.79
C ILE A 253 12.49 11.30 7.31
N SER A 254 11.27 11.80 7.53
CA SER A 254 11.09 13.04 8.28
C SER A 254 11.27 12.80 9.78
N THR A 255 12.08 13.63 10.43
CA THR A 255 12.23 13.73 11.90
C THR A 255 11.62 15.04 12.43
N GLY A 256 10.64 15.59 11.70
CA GLY A 256 9.96 16.85 11.99
C GLY A 256 9.91 17.81 10.82
N GLY A 257 10.66 17.54 9.74
CA GLY A 257 10.66 18.32 8.52
C GLY A 257 9.56 17.93 7.52
N THR A 258 9.57 18.56 6.36
CA THR A 258 8.58 18.33 5.30
C THR A 258 9.20 17.56 4.14
N ILE A 259 8.54 16.51 3.67
CA ILE A 259 8.90 15.82 2.42
C ILE A 259 7.78 16.10 1.42
N VAL A 260 8.11 16.74 0.31
CA VAL A 260 7.17 17.07 -0.76
C VAL A 260 7.53 16.25 -1.98
N ASN A 261 6.70 15.29 -2.37
CA ASN A 261 6.87 14.59 -3.63
C ASN A 261 5.92 15.17 -4.68
N GLU A 262 6.48 15.89 -5.65
CA GLU A 262 5.73 16.53 -6.74
C GLU A 262 5.53 15.60 -7.96
N GLY A 263 5.91 14.32 -7.85
CA GLY A 263 5.77 13.33 -8.92
C GLY A 263 7.05 12.57 -9.24
N ALA A 264 8.07 12.62 -8.38
CA ALA A 264 9.30 11.86 -8.53
C ALA A 264 9.03 10.35 -8.55
N SER A 265 9.75 9.63 -9.41
CA SER A 265 9.73 8.17 -9.43
C SER A 265 10.67 7.63 -8.35
N ILE A 266 10.13 6.88 -7.38
CA ILE A 266 10.92 6.31 -6.27
C ILE A 266 10.91 4.78 -6.36
N THR A 267 12.06 4.19 -6.61
CA THR A 267 12.27 2.74 -6.70
C THR A 267 12.84 2.19 -5.38
N GLY A 268 12.61 0.89 -5.14
CA GLY A 268 13.06 0.23 -3.91
C GLY A 268 12.23 0.53 -2.66
N VAL A 269 11.08 1.22 -2.77
CA VAL A 269 10.19 1.46 -1.63
C VAL A 269 9.50 0.16 -1.20
N ALA A 270 9.73 -0.23 0.06
CA ALA A 270 9.03 -1.32 0.75
C ALA A 270 7.85 -0.82 1.58
N ALA A 271 7.96 0.36 2.18
CA ALA A 271 6.90 0.95 3.00
C ALA A 271 6.93 2.49 2.97
N TYR A 272 5.78 3.10 3.23
CA TYR A 272 5.62 4.55 3.40
C TYR A 272 5.26 4.86 4.84
N ILE A 273 5.78 5.96 5.39
CA ILE A 273 5.29 6.53 6.64
C ILE A 273 4.36 7.69 6.27
N LYS A 274 3.15 7.73 6.84
CA LYS A 274 2.13 8.74 6.57
C LYS A 274 1.60 9.35 7.86
N THR A 275 1.19 10.61 7.81
CA THR A 275 0.41 11.23 8.90
C THR A 275 -1.04 10.75 8.88
N ASN A 276 -1.82 11.07 9.91
CA ASN A 276 -3.26 10.79 9.94
C ASN A 276 -4.04 11.41 8.78
N SER A 277 -3.58 12.55 8.24
CA SER A 277 -4.13 13.20 7.04
C SER A 277 -3.59 12.62 5.73
N ASN A 278 -2.97 11.43 5.76
CA ASN A 278 -2.38 10.71 4.64
C ASN A 278 -1.24 11.44 3.91
N VAL A 279 -0.60 12.43 4.54
CA VAL A 279 0.61 13.08 4.00
C VAL A 279 1.81 12.17 4.22
N ILE A 280 2.59 11.89 3.17
CA ILE A 280 3.80 11.07 3.26
C ILE A 280 4.91 11.83 3.99
N VAL A 281 5.48 11.18 5.00
CA VAL A 281 6.59 11.68 5.82
C VAL A 281 7.76 10.69 5.87
N GLY A 282 7.68 9.60 5.11
CA GLY A 282 8.81 8.70 4.90
C GLY A 282 8.64 7.78 3.70
N TYR A 283 9.74 7.56 2.97
CA TYR A 283 9.90 6.55 1.92
C TYR A 283 10.95 5.55 2.39
N CYS A 284 10.55 4.31 2.67
CA CYS A 284 11.40 3.36 3.37
C CYS A 284 11.77 2.17 2.48
N GLY A 285 13.07 1.88 2.38
CA GLY A 285 13.59 0.75 1.61
C GLY A 285 13.37 -0.61 2.26
N SER A 286 13.00 -0.63 3.55
CA SER A 286 12.58 -1.84 4.26
C SER A 286 11.43 -1.57 5.22
N ILE A 287 10.62 -2.59 5.50
CA ILE A 287 9.51 -2.49 6.48
C ILE A 287 10.06 -2.17 7.88
N GLN A 288 11.18 -2.79 8.27
CA GLN A 288 11.83 -2.54 9.55
C GLN A 288 12.27 -1.07 9.70
N SER A 289 12.82 -0.46 8.65
CA SER A 289 13.21 0.95 8.69
C SER A 289 12.02 1.88 8.91
N ALA A 290 10.85 1.57 8.34
CA ALA A 290 9.61 2.30 8.60
C ALA A 290 9.16 2.15 10.06
N CYS A 291 9.19 0.93 10.60
CA CYS A 291 8.79 0.65 11.99
C CYS A 291 9.72 1.31 13.02
N ASN A 292 11.02 1.42 12.72
CA ASN A 292 11.96 2.13 13.58
C ASN A 292 11.63 3.64 13.62
N ALA A 293 11.28 4.21 12.46
CA ALA A 293 11.16 5.64 12.25
C ALA A 293 9.77 6.24 12.56
N VAL A 294 8.69 5.45 12.46
CA VAL A 294 7.31 5.95 12.66
C VAL A 294 7.13 6.59 14.03
N ALA A 295 6.45 7.74 14.07
CA ALA A 295 6.12 8.48 15.29
C ALA A 295 4.66 8.24 15.73
N SER A 296 4.31 8.72 16.93
CA SER A 296 2.94 8.62 17.44
C SER A 296 1.93 9.36 16.55
N GLY A 297 0.77 8.76 16.31
CA GLY A 297 -0.28 9.28 15.43
C GLY A 297 0.04 9.15 13.93
N GLN A 298 1.02 8.33 13.56
CA GLN A 298 1.40 8.07 12.18
C GLN A 298 1.06 6.65 11.74
N LYS A 299 1.10 6.44 10.43
CA LYS A 299 0.77 5.17 9.77
C LYS A 299 1.95 4.65 8.97
N VAL A 300 2.15 3.33 8.95
CA VAL A 300 3.06 2.62 8.05
C VAL A 300 2.22 1.90 7.01
N GLU A 301 2.37 2.27 5.74
CA GLU A 301 1.72 1.59 4.62
C GLU A 301 2.74 0.76 3.86
N ILE A 302 2.65 -0.56 3.99
CA ILE A 302 3.53 -1.51 3.32
C ILE A 302 3.07 -1.63 1.87
N LYS A 303 4.02 -1.53 0.94
CA LYS A 303 3.73 -1.69 -0.48
C LYS A 303 3.36 -3.16 -0.77
N PRO A 304 2.31 -3.44 -1.57
CA PRO A 304 1.98 -4.80 -1.99
C PRO A 304 3.18 -5.51 -2.62
N GLY A 305 3.37 -6.80 -2.30
CA GLY A 305 4.55 -7.57 -2.71
C GLY A 305 4.93 -8.67 -1.73
N SER A 306 6.02 -9.39 -1.99
CA SER A 306 6.53 -10.45 -1.10
C SER A 306 7.86 -10.05 -0.49
N TYR A 307 7.97 -10.13 0.83
CA TYR A 307 9.14 -9.71 1.61
C TYR A 307 9.71 -10.89 2.40
N ASN A 308 11.02 -11.09 2.28
CA ASN A 308 11.73 -12.10 3.05
C ASN A 308 12.20 -11.50 4.39
N GLY A 309 11.83 -12.15 5.48
CA GLY A 309 12.05 -11.65 6.85
C GLY A 309 10.84 -10.88 7.40
N GLY A 310 10.75 -10.83 8.72
CA GLY A 310 9.72 -10.08 9.44
C GLY A 310 10.20 -8.71 9.91
N PHE A 311 9.44 -8.05 10.79
CA PHE A 311 9.76 -6.73 11.30
C PHE A 311 9.32 -6.55 12.76
N SER A 312 9.91 -5.58 13.45
CA SER A 312 9.61 -5.27 14.84
C SER A 312 9.20 -3.82 15.00
N LEU A 313 8.07 -3.57 15.68
CA LEU A 313 7.66 -2.27 16.20
C LEU A 313 7.88 -2.29 17.72
N ASN A 314 8.70 -1.37 18.24
CA ASN A 314 9.06 -1.35 19.66
C ASN A 314 8.76 0.01 20.28
N SER A 315 8.05 0.01 21.42
CA SER A 315 7.81 1.17 22.27
C SER A 315 7.20 2.38 21.54
N LYS A 316 6.27 2.13 20.62
CA LYS A 316 5.51 3.14 19.87
C LYS A 316 4.09 3.25 20.40
N SER A 317 3.43 4.38 20.16
CA SER A 317 2.03 4.55 20.54
C SER A 317 1.23 5.17 19.40
N ASP A 318 -0.06 4.86 19.28
CA ASP A 318 -0.96 5.39 18.26
C ASP A 318 -0.40 5.21 16.83
N VAL A 319 0.00 3.98 16.48
CA VAL A 319 0.60 3.66 15.18
C VAL A 319 -0.25 2.64 14.44
N THR A 320 -0.61 2.92 13.20
CA THR A 320 -1.30 1.95 12.34
C THR A 320 -0.35 1.41 11.26
N ILE A 321 -0.26 0.10 11.10
CA ILE A 321 0.49 -0.58 10.04
C ILE A 321 -0.51 -1.27 9.12
N SER A 322 -0.45 -1.05 7.80
CA SER A 322 -1.33 -1.68 6.82
C SER A 322 -0.54 -2.26 5.65
N GLY A 323 -0.79 -3.50 5.26
CA GLY A 323 -0.08 -4.21 4.20
C GLY A 323 -0.96 -5.08 3.32
N TYR A 324 -2.14 -4.59 2.93
CA TYR A 324 -3.05 -5.31 2.03
C TYR A 324 -2.36 -5.74 0.73
N GLY A 325 -2.46 -7.03 0.39
CA GLY A 325 -1.78 -7.62 -0.77
C GLY A 325 -0.27 -7.84 -0.57
N THR A 326 0.20 -7.83 0.67
CA THR A 326 1.59 -8.09 1.04
C THR A 326 1.76 -9.48 1.66
N THR A 327 2.81 -10.18 1.25
CA THR A 327 3.32 -11.43 1.82
C THR A 327 4.56 -11.15 2.68
N ILE A 328 4.59 -11.59 3.94
CA ILE A 328 5.71 -11.45 4.88
C ILE A 328 6.21 -12.85 5.28
N ASN A 329 7.41 -13.21 4.83
CA ASN A 329 8.05 -14.49 5.14
C ASN A 329 8.97 -14.33 6.37
N GLY A 330 8.40 -14.02 7.53
CA GLY A 330 9.13 -13.97 8.80
C GLY A 330 8.29 -13.42 9.97
N THR A 331 8.92 -13.28 11.14
CA THR A 331 8.24 -12.91 12.39
C THR A 331 8.02 -11.40 12.55
N ILE A 332 6.78 -11.00 12.80
CA ILE A 332 6.39 -9.65 13.21
C ILE A 332 6.46 -9.55 14.74
N ASN A 333 7.11 -8.53 15.30
CA ASN A 333 7.13 -8.31 16.76
C ASN A 333 6.56 -6.92 17.10
N LEU A 334 5.61 -6.84 18.03
CA LEU A 334 4.97 -5.62 18.50
C LEU A 334 5.22 -5.49 20.01
N ASN A 335 6.36 -4.92 20.40
CA ASN A 335 6.79 -4.90 21.79
C ASN A 335 6.55 -3.52 22.46
N ASN A 336 5.92 -3.48 23.62
CA ASN A 336 5.69 -2.33 24.49
C ASN A 336 4.94 -1.18 23.80
N ASN A 337 4.04 -1.52 22.89
CA ASN A 337 3.34 -0.54 22.07
C ASN A 337 2.00 -0.13 22.70
N SER A 338 1.45 1.06 22.43
CA SER A 338 0.13 1.45 22.95
C SER A 338 -0.79 1.97 21.85
N TYR A 339 -2.01 1.45 21.67
CA TYR A 339 -2.93 1.84 20.60
C TYR A 339 -2.32 1.62 19.20
N CYS A 340 -1.68 0.47 18.99
CA CYS A 340 -1.08 0.15 17.70
C CYS A 340 -1.89 -0.88 16.93
N ASN A 341 -2.10 -0.64 15.65
CA ASN A 341 -2.95 -1.45 14.80
C ASN A 341 -2.12 -2.10 13.67
N LEU A 342 -2.36 -3.35 13.31
CA LEU A 342 -1.77 -4.04 12.16
C LEU A 342 -2.89 -4.57 11.25
N TYR A 343 -2.83 -4.30 9.96
CA TYR A 343 -3.87 -4.64 8.98
C TYR A 343 -3.31 -5.36 7.74
N GLY A 344 -3.97 -6.44 7.30
CA GLY A 344 -3.99 -6.85 5.89
C GLY A 344 -2.76 -7.62 5.37
N VAL A 345 -1.91 -8.17 6.23
CA VAL A 345 -0.69 -8.90 5.79
C VAL A 345 -0.92 -10.40 5.66
N TYR A 346 -0.42 -11.00 4.59
CA TYR A 346 -0.30 -12.46 4.45
C TYR A 346 1.07 -12.92 4.95
N MET A 347 1.13 -14.03 5.66
CA MET A 347 2.30 -14.55 6.36
C MET A 347 2.37 -16.07 6.13
N PRO A 348 2.93 -16.52 5.00
CA PRO A 348 2.96 -17.94 4.67
C PRO A 348 3.97 -18.72 5.51
N ALA A 349 4.94 -18.02 6.12
CA ALA A 349 5.87 -18.54 7.10
C ALA A 349 6.21 -17.43 8.12
N GLY A 350 5.74 -17.51 9.37
CA GLY A 350 6.07 -16.51 10.40
C GLY A 350 5.14 -16.46 11.61
N GLN A 351 5.50 -15.65 12.59
CA GLN A 351 4.75 -15.46 13.84
C GLN A 351 4.46 -13.98 14.07
N VAL A 352 3.41 -13.64 14.83
CA VAL A 352 3.19 -12.28 15.33
C VAL A 352 3.39 -12.27 16.84
N TYR A 353 4.54 -11.77 17.31
CA TYR A 353 4.79 -11.55 18.73
C TYR A 353 4.22 -10.18 19.14
N ILE A 354 3.55 -10.08 20.27
CA ILE A 354 3.11 -8.85 20.92
C ILE A 354 3.62 -8.95 22.35
N SER A 355 4.39 -7.99 22.87
CA SER A 355 4.90 -8.11 24.24
C SER A 355 4.97 -6.78 24.98
N GLY A 356 4.19 -6.58 26.03
CA GLY A 356 3.98 -5.27 26.66
C GLY A 356 3.11 -4.36 25.81
N GLY A 357 2.36 -3.46 26.46
CA GLY A 357 1.50 -2.51 25.75
C GLY A 357 0.03 -2.52 26.13
N ILE A 358 -0.72 -1.60 25.54
CA ILE A 358 -2.17 -1.38 25.76
C ILE A 358 -2.83 -1.16 24.41
N GLY A 359 -4.00 -1.74 24.13
CA GLY A 359 -4.82 -1.38 22.96
C GLY A 359 -4.22 -1.78 21.62
N ILE A 360 -3.54 -2.93 21.54
CA ILE A 360 -3.01 -3.44 20.26
C ILE A 360 -4.12 -4.13 19.47
N ILE A 361 -4.32 -3.71 18.22
CA ILE A 361 -5.27 -4.30 17.27
C ILE A 361 -4.50 -5.01 16.15
N VAL A 362 -4.89 -6.22 15.81
CA VAL A 362 -4.38 -6.93 14.62
C VAL A 362 -5.58 -7.44 13.84
N MET A 363 -5.68 -7.05 12.56
CA MET A 363 -6.77 -7.39 11.64
C MET A 363 -6.28 -7.88 10.27
N ASP A 364 -7.07 -8.74 9.62
CA ASP A 364 -6.85 -9.26 8.26
C ASP A 364 -5.46 -9.87 8.03
N VAL A 365 -4.90 -10.52 9.04
CA VAL A 365 -3.64 -11.27 8.93
C VAL A 365 -3.92 -12.71 8.52
N ARG A 366 -3.26 -13.20 7.46
CA ARG A 366 -3.54 -14.48 6.78
C ARG A 366 -2.29 -15.40 6.71
N SER A 367 -2.41 -16.73 6.65
CA SER A 367 -1.27 -17.69 6.49
C SER A 367 -1.68 -19.00 5.78
N ASP A 368 -0.73 -19.78 5.22
CA ASP A 368 -0.98 -21.04 4.47
C ASP A 368 -0.24 -22.33 4.93
N LEU A 369 0.82 -22.32 5.79
CA LEU A 369 1.62 -23.55 6.11
C LEU A 369 2.40 -23.58 7.46
N GLY A 370 2.06 -24.44 8.45
CA GLY A 370 3.05 -25.05 9.39
C GLY A 370 3.82 -24.20 10.47
N ASN A 371 3.47 -24.29 11.76
CA ASN A 371 4.19 -23.75 12.97
C ASN A 371 4.26 -22.23 13.17
N HIS A 372 3.11 -21.59 13.36
CA HIS A 372 2.91 -20.15 13.36
C HIS A 372 2.04 -19.63 14.51
N SER A 373 2.59 -19.14 15.61
CA SER A 373 1.78 -18.54 16.67
C SER A 373 1.69 -17.00 16.61
N MET A 374 0.56 -16.44 17.05
CA MET A 374 0.51 -15.05 17.54
C MET A 374 0.73 -15.07 19.05
N ASN A 375 1.90 -14.67 19.53
CA ASN A 375 2.23 -14.75 20.96
C ASN A 375 2.12 -13.36 21.59
N ILE A 376 1.15 -13.15 22.47
CA ILE A 376 0.88 -11.93 23.21
C ILE A 376 1.43 -12.10 24.63
N GLN A 377 2.27 -11.21 25.16
CA GLN A 377 2.84 -11.30 26.49
C GLN A 377 2.73 -9.99 27.26
N ASN A 378 2.49 -10.03 28.57
CA ASN A 378 2.69 -8.92 29.50
C ASN A 378 1.96 -7.59 29.16
N THR A 379 0.73 -7.65 28.64
CA THR A 379 -0.04 -6.47 28.19
C THR A 379 -1.32 -6.29 29.00
N THR A 380 -1.65 -5.06 29.38
CA THR A 380 -2.91 -4.71 30.05
C THR A 380 -3.89 -4.11 29.03
N ASN A 381 -5.07 -4.70 28.84
CA ASN A 381 -6.11 -4.27 27.87
C ASN A 381 -5.71 -4.33 26.38
N ASN A 382 -5.53 -5.53 25.80
CA ASN A 382 -5.42 -5.71 24.35
C ASN A 382 -6.77 -6.08 23.73
N ALA A 383 -6.96 -5.70 22.47
CA ALA A 383 -8.16 -6.03 21.72
C ALA A 383 -7.75 -6.48 20.31
N VAL A 384 -7.70 -7.79 20.08
CA VAL A 384 -7.35 -8.40 18.79
C VAL A 384 -8.63 -8.49 17.94
N TYR A 385 -8.60 -8.04 16.68
CA TYR A 385 -9.79 -7.96 15.83
C TYR A 385 -9.54 -8.62 14.45
N GLY A 386 -9.93 -9.87 14.25
CA GLY A 386 -9.90 -10.51 12.93
C GLY A 386 -8.53 -11.05 12.48
N LEU A 387 -8.28 -12.33 12.74
CA LEU A 387 -7.27 -13.13 12.02
C LEU A 387 -8.01 -14.03 11.03
N THR A 388 -7.53 -14.15 9.79
CA THR A 388 -8.22 -14.92 8.75
C THR A 388 -7.24 -15.87 8.08
N ALA A 389 -7.24 -17.15 8.44
CA ALA A 389 -6.48 -18.15 7.70
C ALA A 389 -7.18 -18.45 6.37
N THR A 390 -6.45 -18.45 5.25
CA THR A 390 -7.03 -18.73 3.91
C THR A 390 -6.23 -19.82 3.22
N ASN A 391 -6.75 -21.05 3.25
CA ASN A 391 -6.35 -22.26 2.50
C ASN A 391 -4.98 -22.92 2.82
N GLY A 392 -5.04 -24.22 3.14
CA GLY A 392 -3.92 -25.18 3.09
C GLY A 392 -3.42 -25.64 4.46
N ASP A 393 -3.44 -26.96 4.71
CA ASP A 393 -2.85 -27.71 5.84
C ASP A 393 -2.24 -26.92 7.02
N MET A 394 -3.10 -26.48 7.95
CA MET A 394 -2.73 -25.67 9.11
C MET A 394 -2.22 -26.49 10.32
N ASN A 395 -1.14 -27.25 10.18
CA ASN A 395 -0.47 -27.73 11.39
C ASN A 395 0.16 -26.52 12.11
N ASP A 396 -0.38 -26.11 13.27
CA ASP A 396 0.23 -25.19 14.26
C ASP A 396 0.02 -23.65 14.11
N PHE A 397 -1.20 -23.09 13.90
CA PHE A 397 -1.46 -21.65 14.21
C PHE A 397 -2.16 -21.41 15.56
N GLY A 398 -1.45 -20.84 16.55
CA GLY A 398 -1.98 -20.59 17.91
C GLY A 398 -1.81 -19.15 18.38
N VAL A 399 -2.87 -18.51 18.87
CA VAL A 399 -2.73 -17.25 19.64
C VAL A 399 -2.33 -17.65 21.07
N ASN A 400 -1.37 -17.02 21.73
CA ASN A 400 -0.97 -17.37 23.10
C ASN A 400 -0.86 -16.09 23.95
N ILE A 401 -1.62 -15.94 25.05
CA ILE A 401 -1.55 -14.72 25.90
C ILE A 401 -0.82 -15.04 27.21
N TYR A 402 0.28 -14.37 27.51
CA TYR A 402 1.13 -14.57 28.69
C TYR A 402 1.14 -13.33 29.60
N ASN A 403 1.34 -13.52 30.91
CA ASN A 403 1.55 -12.49 31.93
C ASN A 403 3.05 -12.15 32.07
N SER A 404 3.38 -11.26 33.00
CA SER A 404 4.75 -10.80 33.27
C SER A 404 5.73 -11.89 33.74
N ASN A 405 5.22 -13.04 34.20
CA ASN A 405 6.01 -14.17 34.70
C ASN A 405 6.22 -15.26 33.63
N GLY A 406 5.67 -15.07 32.43
CA GLY A 406 5.65 -16.09 31.38
C GLY A 406 4.56 -17.15 31.56
N ASP A 407 3.67 -16.97 32.54
CA ASP A 407 2.47 -17.80 32.68
C ASP A 407 1.36 -17.26 31.77
N ILE A 408 0.30 -18.00 31.50
CA ILE A 408 -0.80 -17.53 30.64
C ILE A 408 -1.65 -16.47 31.37
N CYS A 409 -1.94 -15.34 30.70
CA CYS A 409 -2.64 -14.16 31.24
C CYS A 409 -4.16 -14.37 31.39
N ARG A 410 -4.80 -13.61 32.30
CA ARG A 410 -6.26 -13.61 32.55
C ARG A 410 -6.85 -12.17 32.49
N SER A 411 -8.05 -11.94 31.94
CA SER A 411 -8.92 -10.73 31.98
C SER A 411 -8.86 -9.66 30.85
N SER A 412 -9.21 -9.99 29.60
CA SER A 412 -9.21 -9.11 28.39
C SER A 412 -10.60 -8.92 27.76
N ARG A 413 -10.94 -7.74 27.25
CA ARG A 413 -12.26 -7.47 26.62
C ARG A 413 -12.20 -7.65 25.09
N ILE A 414 -12.92 -8.62 24.52
CA ILE A 414 -13.04 -8.88 23.08
C ILE A 414 -14.39 -8.35 22.59
N GLU A 415 -14.38 -7.21 21.89
CA GLU A 415 -15.61 -6.55 21.42
C GLU A 415 -15.90 -6.81 19.92
N ASN A 416 -17.18 -6.88 19.56
CA ASN A 416 -17.71 -6.59 18.21
C ASN A 416 -17.06 -7.30 16.99
N GLN A 417 -17.16 -8.64 16.86
CA GLN A 417 -16.49 -9.43 15.79
C GLN A 417 -17.44 -10.09 14.79
N MET A 418 -16.95 -10.31 13.55
CA MET A 418 -17.52 -11.26 12.56
C MET A 418 -16.69 -12.56 12.43
N VAL A 419 -15.45 -12.61 12.94
CA VAL A 419 -14.56 -13.79 12.91
C VAL A 419 -13.70 -13.77 14.18
N GLY A 420 -13.87 -14.76 15.07
CA GLY A 420 -13.06 -14.96 16.27
C GLY A 420 -11.71 -15.62 16.00
N ILE A 421 -11.14 -16.31 17.00
CA ILE A 421 -9.81 -16.95 16.95
C ILE A 421 -9.91 -18.38 16.40
N TYR A 422 -9.37 -18.67 15.23
CA TYR A 422 -9.43 -19.99 14.54
C TYR A 422 -8.10 -20.77 14.69
N LEU A 423 -8.15 -22.02 15.17
CA LEU A 423 -7.02 -22.89 15.55
C LEU A 423 -7.11 -24.22 14.76
N TYR A 424 -5.99 -24.80 14.33
CA TYR A 424 -5.98 -26.07 13.60
C TYR A 424 -4.68 -26.87 13.84
N GLY A 425 -4.66 -28.19 13.66
CA GLY A 425 -3.42 -28.97 13.81
C GLY A 425 -3.01 -29.15 15.28
N THR A 426 -1.74 -29.21 15.67
CA THR A 426 -1.33 -29.34 17.10
C THR A 426 -1.35 -28.04 17.92
N SER A 427 -2.02 -26.99 17.42
CA SER A 427 -2.11 -25.67 18.06
C SER A 427 -2.76 -25.72 19.45
N SER A 428 -2.35 -24.83 20.37
CA SER A 428 -3.06 -24.66 21.65
C SER A 428 -3.30 -23.18 21.97
N TYR A 429 -4.45 -22.85 22.57
CA TYR A 429 -4.82 -21.51 23.03
C TYR A 429 -5.37 -21.56 24.45
N ASN A 430 -5.02 -20.61 25.31
CA ASN A 430 -5.48 -20.58 26.70
C ASN A 430 -5.97 -19.16 27.06
N VAL A 431 -7.27 -19.05 27.30
CA VAL A 431 -8.02 -17.82 27.57
C VAL A 431 -8.58 -17.88 28.97
N ASN A 432 -8.44 -16.80 29.71
CA ASN A 432 -8.87 -16.77 31.10
C ASN A 432 -9.45 -15.39 31.39
N GLU A 433 -10.64 -15.29 31.98
CA GLU A 433 -11.30 -14.07 32.47
C GLU A 433 -11.69 -12.96 31.45
N ASP A 434 -11.74 -13.27 30.16
CA ASP A 434 -12.08 -12.35 29.05
C ASP A 434 -13.61 -12.06 28.89
N TYR A 435 -13.97 -11.01 28.15
CA TYR A 435 -15.36 -10.67 27.78
C TYR A 435 -15.61 -10.91 26.28
N PHE A 436 -16.71 -11.56 25.91
CA PHE A 436 -17.06 -11.91 24.52
C PHE A 436 -18.36 -11.24 24.03
N CYS A 437 -18.47 -10.96 22.72
CA CYS A 437 -19.61 -10.26 22.11
C CYS A 437 -20.45 -11.16 21.19
N ASN A 438 -21.77 -10.92 21.15
CA ASN A 438 -22.80 -11.83 20.62
C ASN A 438 -22.92 -11.90 19.06
N ASN A 439 -21.83 -11.81 18.29
CA ASN A 439 -21.90 -11.61 16.83
C ASN A 439 -21.24 -12.71 15.95
N GLY A 440 -20.84 -13.88 16.49
CA GLY A 440 -20.31 -15.02 15.70
C GLY A 440 -19.35 -15.92 16.49
N TYR A 441 -18.60 -16.81 15.80
CA TYR A 441 -17.53 -17.64 16.40
C TYR A 441 -16.54 -16.78 17.19
N ASP A 442 -16.36 -17.02 18.49
CA ASP A 442 -15.38 -16.30 19.32
C ASP A 442 -14.03 -17.05 19.34
N VAL A 443 -14.04 -18.40 19.33
CA VAL A 443 -12.86 -19.29 19.23
C VAL A 443 -13.21 -20.60 18.50
N ASP A 444 -12.43 -21.07 17.55
CA ASP A 444 -12.69 -22.28 16.75
C ASP A 444 -11.41 -23.13 16.68
N ALA A 445 -11.49 -24.47 16.78
CA ALA A 445 -10.34 -25.37 16.89
C ALA A 445 -10.56 -26.72 16.19
N GLU A 446 -9.68 -27.08 15.26
CA GLU A 446 -9.82 -28.24 14.37
C GLU A 446 -8.50 -29.05 14.24
N GLY A 447 -8.54 -30.26 13.66
CA GLY A 447 -7.32 -30.97 13.19
C GLY A 447 -6.24 -31.36 14.22
N GLY A 448 -6.52 -31.43 15.51
CA GLY A 448 -5.58 -31.76 16.59
C GLY A 448 -5.46 -30.68 17.70
N ALA A 449 -6.16 -29.55 17.54
CA ALA A 449 -5.85 -28.31 18.26
C ALA A 449 -6.66 -28.20 19.57
N TYR A 450 -6.09 -27.50 20.56
CA TYR A 450 -6.65 -27.37 21.91
C TYR A 450 -7.01 -25.92 22.23
N ALA A 451 -8.25 -25.66 22.66
CA ALA A 451 -8.65 -24.36 23.24
C ALA A 451 -9.05 -24.55 24.71
N TYR A 452 -8.41 -23.80 25.61
CA TYR A 452 -8.68 -23.79 27.05
C TYR A 452 -9.35 -22.46 27.43
N LEU A 453 -10.62 -22.47 27.84
CA LEU A 453 -11.39 -21.27 28.20
C LEU A 453 -11.82 -21.30 29.68
N LEU A 454 -11.49 -20.29 30.48
CA LEU A 454 -11.86 -20.17 31.91
C LEU A 454 -12.48 -18.79 32.26
N HIS A 455 -13.63 -18.75 32.96
CA HIS A 455 -14.22 -17.57 33.64
C HIS A 455 -14.62 -16.32 32.78
N ASN A 456 -15.30 -16.46 31.65
CA ASN A 456 -15.61 -15.33 30.72
C ASN A 456 -17.07 -14.80 30.81
N THR A 457 -17.35 -13.53 30.42
CA THR A 457 -18.70 -12.89 30.50
C THR A 457 -19.16 -12.16 29.21
N HIS A 458 -20.48 -12.06 28.99
CA HIS A 458 -21.10 -11.35 27.84
C HIS A 458 -21.64 -9.96 28.23
N SER A 459 -21.52 -8.94 27.35
CA SER A 459 -22.00 -7.58 27.64
C SER A 459 -23.43 -7.29 27.13
N SER A 460 -24.17 -6.51 27.92
CA SER A 460 -25.64 -6.49 28.03
C SER A 460 -26.35 -5.36 27.28
N ILE A 461 -26.64 -5.56 25.99
CA ILE A 461 -27.71 -4.84 25.25
C ILE A 461 -28.64 -5.87 24.56
N SER A 462 -29.36 -6.63 25.41
CA SER A 462 -30.62 -7.43 25.30
C SER A 462 -31.18 -7.95 23.94
N PRO A 463 -32.00 -9.03 23.90
CA PRO A 463 -31.82 -10.42 24.37
C PRO A 463 -32.08 -11.50 23.26
N LEU A 464 -31.39 -12.66 23.37
CA LEU A 464 -31.52 -13.94 22.61
C LEU A 464 -30.87 -13.96 21.21
N SER A 465 -30.02 -14.92 20.84
CA SER A 465 -29.86 -16.31 21.29
C SER A 465 -28.84 -16.52 22.42
N ALA A 466 -29.35 -16.89 23.59
CA ALA A 466 -28.59 -17.40 24.71
C ALA A 466 -28.90 -18.90 24.84
N TYR A 467 -27.98 -19.74 24.41
CA TYR A 467 -27.85 -21.10 24.93
C TYR A 467 -26.39 -21.24 25.33
N GLY A 468 -26.13 -21.11 26.63
CA GLY A 468 -24.78 -20.90 27.19
C GLY A 468 -23.79 -22.01 26.87
N ASN A 469 -22.50 -21.82 27.22
CA ASN A 469 -21.64 -22.80 27.90
C ASN A 469 -20.12 -22.35 28.04
N TYR A 470 -19.30 -23.03 28.87
CA TYR A 470 -17.84 -23.03 29.15
C TYR A 470 -17.44 -24.22 28.31
N PHE A 471 -16.25 -24.14 27.72
CA PHE A 471 -15.82 -25.13 26.77
C PHE A 471 -14.42 -25.62 27.13
N LEU A 472 -14.32 -26.93 27.28
CA LEU A 472 -13.08 -27.70 27.25
C LEU A 472 -13.14 -28.48 25.94
N ALA A 473 -12.26 -28.14 25.00
CA ALA A 473 -12.20 -28.75 23.69
C ALA A 473 -11.17 -29.89 23.67
N ASP A 474 -11.61 -31.10 23.30
CA ASP A 474 -10.78 -32.22 22.82
C ASP A 474 -10.03 -31.77 21.53
N PRO A 475 -8.88 -32.36 21.13
CA PRO A 475 -8.12 -32.12 19.90
C PRO A 475 -8.88 -32.07 18.56
N ASN A 476 -10.21 -32.19 18.54
CA ASN A 476 -11.04 -32.04 17.35
C ASN A 476 -12.27 -31.15 17.61
N SER A 477 -12.23 -30.23 18.59
CA SER A 477 -13.43 -29.51 19.05
C SER A 477 -13.37 -28.00 18.84
N VAL A 478 -14.25 -27.54 17.96
CA VAL A 478 -14.62 -26.15 17.73
C VAL A 478 -15.41 -25.58 18.92
N VAL A 479 -15.14 -24.33 19.33
CA VAL A 479 -15.96 -23.59 20.31
C VAL A 479 -16.82 -22.53 19.62
N GLU A 480 -17.81 -22.99 18.87
CA GLU A 480 -18.72 -22.09 18.13
C GLU A 480 -19.44 -21.12 19.08
N CYS A 481 -19.23 -19.81 18.87
CA CYS A 481 -20.18 -18.78 19.31
C CYS A 481 -21.08 -18.30 18.15
N SER A 482 -21.44 -19.19 17.23
CA SER A 482 -22.54 -18.95 16.29
C SER A 482 -23.61 -20.02 16.46
N SER A 483 -24.77 -19.68 17.01
CA SER A 483 -25.89 -20.61 17.17
C SER A 483 -26.46 -21.08 15.80
N PRO A 484 -27.35 -22.09 15.71
CA PRO A 484 -27.41 -23.45 16.29
C PRO A 484 -27.44 -24.55 15.17
N SER A 485 -26.89 -25.74 15.47
CA SER A 485 -26.88 -27.00 14.69
C SER A 485 -25.76 -27.13 13.64
N SER A 486 -24.77 -28.03 13.77
CA SER A 486 -24.83 -29.43 14.24
C SER A 486 -23.70 -29.84 15.21
N LEU A 487 -24.08 -30.32 16.39
CA LEU A 487 -23.26 -31.06 17.34
C LEU A 487 -22.94 -32.48 16.82
N ALA A 488 -21.70 -32.96 17.03
CA ALA A 488 -21.46 -34.39 17.26
C ALA A 488 -20.26 -34.69 18.18
N LYS A 489 -20.56 -34.83 19.48
CA LYS A 489 -20.11 -35.92 20.36
C LYS A 489 -18.63 -36.36 20.32
N SER A 490 -17.77 -35.70 21.10
CA SER A 490 -17.02 -36.41 22.18
C SER A 490 -16.42 -35.42 23.16
N ASN A 491 -16.62 -35.73 24.45
CA ASN A 491 -15.93 -35.19 25.63
C ASN A 491 -16.28 -33.76 26.07
N THR A 492 -17.33 -33.58 26.90
CA THR A 492 -17.19 -33.20 28.33
C THR A 492 -16.16 -32.09 28.58
N ALA A 493 -16.59 -30.83 28.69
CA ALA A 493 -16.62 -30.07 29.95
C ALA A 493 -16.98 -28.57 29.67
N SER A 494 -17.49 -27.72 30.56
CA SER A 494 -18.23 -27.80 31.84
C SER A 494 -18.36 -26.37 32.37
N LEU A 495 -19.57 -25.81 32.59
CA LEU A 495 -19.74 -24.44 33.11
C LEU A 495 -20.00 -24.34 34.57
N SER A 496 -19.42 -23.31 35.17
CA SER A 496 -20.02 -22.62 36.31
C SER A 496 -20.20 -21.12 36.08
N MET A 497 -21.47 -20.69 36.07
CA MET A 497 -22.05 -19.57 36.84
C MET A 497 -21.37 -18.19 36.89
N ASN A 498 -22.10 -17.14 36.47
CA ASN A 498 -22.50 -16.01 37.35
C ASN A 498 -23.44 -15.01 36.64
N ASN A 499 -24.74 -15.16 36.86
CA ASN A 499 -25.71 -14.06 36.89
C ASN A 499 -26.60 -14.26 38.13
N GLN A 500 -26.09 -13.88 39.30
CA GLN A 500 -26.76 -14.08 40.60
C GLN A 500 -27.50 -12.83 41.13
N SER A 501 -27.56 -11.72 40.40
CA SER A 501 -28.11 -10.47 40.95
C SER A 501 -29.55 -10.10 40.55
N GLU A 502 -30.12 -10.60 39.44
CA GLU A 502 -31.44 -10.10 38.98
C GLU A 502 -32.60 -11.13 38.96
N VAL A 503 -32.37 -12.42 39.24
CA VAL A 503 -33.44 -13.45 39.16
C VAL A 503 -33.42 -14.44 40.34
N LYS A 504 -33.10 -13.96 41.55
CA LYS A 504 -33.20 -14.81 42.76
C LYS A 504 -34.66 -14.86 43.23
N GLY A 505 -35.30 -16.03 43.08
CA GLY A 505 -36.61 -16.31 43.69
C GLY A 505 -37.83 -16.23 42.76
N THR A 506 -37.64 -16.24 41.44
CA THR A 506 -38.75 -16.40 40.48
C THR A 506 -38.75 -17.81 39.89
N PRO A 507 -39.93 -18.38 39.53
CA PRO A 507 -40.02 -19.72 38.93
C PRO A 507 -39.16 -19.90 37.68
N ALA A 508 -39.03 -18.87 36.83
CA ALA A 508 -38.17 -18.89 35.65
C ALA A 508 -36.67 -18.97 36.01
N GLY A 509 -36.21 -18.19 36.99
CA GLY A 509 -34.81 -18.24 37.44
C GLY A 509 -34.44 -19.52 38.19
N ASP A 510 -35.43 -20.20 38.78
CA ASP A 510 -35.23 -21.52 39.36
C ASP A 510 -35.06 -22.58 38.27
N LEU A 511 -35.83 -22.49 37.18
CA LEU A 511 -35.71 -23.38 36.03
C LEU A 511 -34.37 -23.23 35.30
N ASP A 512 -33.92 -22.00 35.08
CA ASP A 512 -32.61 -21.73 34.48
C ASP A 512 -31.47 -22.31 35.34
N ARG A 513 -31.56 -22.17 36.67
CA ARG A 513 -30.57 -22.76 37.58
C ARG A 513 -30.57 -24.28 37.56
N MET A 514 -31.75 -24.90 37.55
CA MET A 514 -31.86 -26.36 37.43
C MET A 514 -31.24 -26.87 36.12
N TYR A 515 -31.44 -26.14 35.02
CA TYR A 515 -30.89 -26.49 33.73
C TYR A 515 -29.36 -26.33 33.67
N LEU A 516 -28.84 -25.22 34.20
CA LEU A 516 -27.40 -24.97 34.26
C LEU A 516 -26.67 -26.00 35.14
N ASP A 517 -27.25 -26.37 36.28
CA ASP A 517 -26.72 -27.44 37.14
C ASP A 517 -26.72 -28.80 36.42
N LEU A 518 -27.82 -29.12 35.73
CA LEU A 518 -27.93 -30.37 34.98
C LEU A 518 -26.89 -30.45 33.85
N ILE A 519 -26.67 -29.36 33.10
CA ILE A 519 -25.62 -29.29 32.09
C ILE A 519 -24.25 -29.52 32.73
N HIS A 520 -23.96 -28.85 33.85
CA HIS A 520 -22.68 -28.98 34.55
C HIS A 520 -22.43 -30.42 35.01
N ARG A 521 -23.43 -31.07 35.61
CA ARG A 521 -23.31 -32.47 36.02
C ARG A 521 -23.13 -33.40 34.82
N THR A 522 -23.85 -33.14 33.75
CA THR A 522 -23.74 -33.93 32.52
C THR A 522 -22.36 -33.78 31.86
N SER A 523 -21.76 -32.60 31.94
CA SER A 523 -20.46 -32.29 31.33
C SER A 523 -19.26 -32.71 32.18
N GLN A 524 -19.44 -32.99 33.48
CA GLN A 524 -18.41 -33.53 34.38
C GLN A 524 -18.38 -35.07 34.40
N ASP A 525 -19.40 -35.72 33.82
CA ASP A 525 -19.50 -37.18 33.77
C ASP A 525 -18.70 -37.77 32.60
N THR A 526 -17.38 -37.68 32.72
CA THR A 526 -16.40 -38.12 31.70
C THR A 526 -16.32 -39.64 31.56
N ALA A 527 -16.88 -40.40 32.50
CA ALA A 527 -16.89 -41.86 32.49
C ALA A 527 -17.83 -42.47 31.44
N LEU A 528 -18.74 -41.67 30.87
CA LEU A 528 -19.71 -42.09 29.87
C LEU A 528 -19.47 -41.36 28.55
N ASP A 529 -19.69 -42.05 27.43
CA ASP A 529 -19.79 -41.38 26.13
C ASP A 529 -21.08 -40.52 26.07
N HIS A 530 -21.22 -39.71 25.02
CA HIS A 530 -22.37 -38.81 24.93
C HIS A 530 -23.72 -39.56 24.87
N LYS A 531 -23.77 -40.78 24.32
CA LYS A 531 -25.01 -41.57 24.29
C LYS A 531 -25.36 -42.08 25.69
N GLY A 532 -24.37 -42.50 26.47
CA GLY A 532 -24.52 -42.90 27.87
C GLY A 532 -24.92 -41.73 28.77
N ARG A 533 -24.41 -40.52 28.51
CA ARG A 533 -24.84 -39.30 29.21
C ARG A 533 -26.28 -38.93 28.91
N ILE A 534 -26.70 -38.99 27.64
CA ILE A 534 -28.12 -38.79 27.27
C ILE A 534 -28.99 -39.77 28.05
N GLU A 535 -28.67 -41.05 28.06
CA GLU A 535 -29.49 -42.07 28.71
C GLU A 535 -29.58 -41.86 30.23
N LYS A 536 -28.45 -41.54 30.88
CA LYS A 536 -28.38 -41.31 32.33
C LYS A 536 -29.18 -40.09 32.78
N TYR A 537 -29.10 -38.99 32.04
CA TYR A 537 -29.69 -37.71 32.44
C TYR A 537 -31.05 -37.41 31.74
N LYS A 538 -31.54 -38.33 30.90
CA LYS A 538 -32.75 -38.17 30.08
C LYS A 538 -33.96 -37.67 30.87
N THR A 539 -34.26 -38.33 31.99
CA THR A 539 -35.43 -38.01 32.83
C THR A 539 -35.34 -36.61 33.43
N GLU A 540 -34.14 -36.13 33.77
CA GLU A 540 -33.95 -34.79 34.34
C GLU A 540 -34.15 -33.71 33.27
N TYR A 541 -33.61 -33.91 32.06
CA TYR A 541 -33.83 -33.00 30.93
C TYR A 541 -35.31 -32.92 30.53
N LEU A 542 -36.01 -34.05 30.45
CA LEU A 542 -37.46 -34.07 30.17
C LEU A 542 -38.25 -33.40 31.30
N GLY A 543 -37.86 -33.59 32.56
CA GLY A 543 -38.50 -32.95 33.70
C GLY A 543 -38.38 -31.42 33.69
N ILE A 544 -37.23 -30.87 33.26
CA ILE A 544 -37.05 -29.42 33.10
C ILE A 544 -37.87 -28.90 31.90
N ALA A 545 -37.89 -29.64 30.80
CA ALA A 545 -38.68 -29.29 29.61
C ALA A 545 -40.18 -29.16 29.92
N GLU A 546 -40.74 -30.11 30.66
CA GLU A 546 -42.15 -30.09 31.09
C GLU A 546 -42.45 -28.94 32.06
N LYS A 547 -41.58 -28.69 33.05
CA LYS A 547 -41.77 -27.57 33.97
C LYS A 547 -41.71 -26.21 33.26
N SER A 548 -40.82 -26.08 32.27
CA SER A 548 -40.73 -24.89 31.43
C SER A 548 -41.98 -24.70 30.58
N LYS A 549 -42.54 -25.80 30.04
CA LYS A 549 -43.83 -25.81 29.33
C LYS A 549 -44.99 -25.36 30.22
N ASP A 550 -45.06 -25.83 31.47
CA ASP A 550 -46.08 -25.41 32.43
C ASP A 550 -45.96 -23.94 32.82
N GLU A 551 -44.74 -23.40 32.91
CA GLU A 551 -44.51 -21.99 33.21
C GLU A 551 -44.90 -21.08 32.04
N LEU A 552 -44.66 -21.55 30.81
CA LEU A 552 -45.09 -20.88 29.58
C LEU A 552 -46.63 -20.75 29.53
N LYS A 553 -47.35 -21.79 29.96
CA LYS A 553 -48.83 -21.78 30.06
C LYS A 553 -49.37 -20.76 31.09
N LYS A 554 -48.54 -20.22 31.97
CA LYS A 554 -48.95 -19.25 33.01
C LYS A 554 -48.60 -17.80 32.65
N SER A 555 -47.76 -17.58 31.64
CA SER A 555 -47.10 -16.29 31.38
C SER A 555 -47.37 -15.71 29.98
N PHE A 556 -48.52 -16.02 29.37
CA PHE A 556 -48.85 -15.63 27.98
C PHE A 556 -48.79 -14.13 27.66
N ASN A 557 -48.89 -13.27 28.67
CA ASN A 557 -48.93 -11.81 28.51
C ASN A 557 -47.54 -11.13 28.55
N ASP A 558 -46.46 -11.89 28.79
CA ASP A 558 -45.10 -11.36 28.94
C ASP A 558 -44.18 -11.95 27.86
N PHE A 559 -43.97 -11.16 26.80
CA PHE A 559 -43.18 -11.56 25.63
C PHE A 559 -41.73 -11.94 25.97
N SER A 560 -41.13 -11.31 26.98
CA SER A 560 -39.76 -11.63 27.40
C SER A 560 -39.69 -13.01 28.06
N LYS A 561 -40.66 -13.33 28.94
CA LYS A 561 -40.74 -14.64 29.60
C LYS A 561 -41.10 -15.74 28.61
N LEU A 562 -41.98 -15.45 27.65
CA LEU A 562 -42.33 -16.37 26.58
C LEU A 562 -41.09 -16.82 25.81
N LYS A 563 -40.22 -15.89 25.42
CA LYS A 563 -38.99 -16.23 24.68
C LYS A 563 -38.04 -17.09 25.50
N SER A 564 -37.80 -16.75 26.76
CA SER A 564 -36.88 -17.52 27.63
C SER A 564 -37.37 -18.95 27.90
N SER A 565 -38.65 -19.12 28.26
CA SER A 565 -39.24 -20.45 28.51
C SER A 565 -39.32 -21.30 27.24
N LEU A 566 -39.66 -20.70 26.09
CA LEU A 566 -39.63 -21.38 24.81
C LEU A 566 -38.21 -21.87 24.47
N SER A 567 -37.21 -21.01 24.70
CA SER A 567 -35.82 -21.35 24.51
C SER A 567 -35.41 -22.56 25.35
N LEU A 568 -35.70 -22.52 26.65
CA LEU A 568 -35.31 -23.57 27.58
C LEU A 568 -35.87 -24.95 27.21
N THR A 569 -37.16 -25.01 26.85
CA THR A 569 -37.79 -26.27 26.42
C THR A 569 -37.19 -26.80 25.12
N VAL A 570 -36.97 -25.95 24.13
CA VAL A 570 -36.33 -26.32 22.86
C VAL A 570 -34.95 -26.93 23.11
N ASN A 571 -34.19 -26.34 24.02
CA ASN A 571 -32.85 -26.78 24.38
C ASN A 571 -32.78 -28.16 25.03
N CYS A 572 -33.64 -28.41 26.01
CA CYS A 572 -33.70 -29.71 26.67
C CYS A 572 -34.05 -30.82 25.65
N LEU A 573 -35.02 -30.57 24.78
CA LEU A 573 -35.47 -31.57 23.80
C LEU A 573 -34.43 -31.83 22.70
N ARG A 574 -33.75 -30.78 22.23
CA ARG A 574 -32.65 -30.91 21.25
C ARG A 574 -31.45 -31.65 21.83
N TYR A 575 -31.09 -31.40 23.09
CA TYR A 575 -29.99 -32.10 23.75
C TYR A 575 -30.20 -33.63 23.77
N LEU A 576 -31.46 -34.05 23.95
CA LEU A 576 -31.84 -35.46 23.97
C LEU A 576 -31.98 -36.08 22.58
N GLY A 577 -31.90 -35.30 21.50
CA GLY A 577 -32.18 -35.76 20.13
C GLY A 577 -33.65 -36.13 19.90
N GLU A 578 -34.56 -35.62 20.73
CA GLU A 578 -35.99 -35.95 20.73
C GLU A 578 -36.78 -35.05 19.75
N GLU A 579 -36.35 -34.99 18.49
CA GLU A 579 -36.91 -34.10 17.45
C GLU A 579 -38.41 -34.32 17.18
N GLY A 580 -38.90 -35.57 17.31
CA GLY A 580 -40.33 -35.87 17.21
C GLY A 580 -41.14 -35.23 18.35
N SER A 581 -40.60 -35.29 19.56
CA SER A 581 -41.19 -34.68 20.76
C SER A 581 -41.15 -33.15 20.68
N LEU A 582 -40.06 -32.57 20.17
CA LEU A 582 -39.94 -31.14 19.90
C LEU A 582 -40.96 -30.65 18.87
N THR A 583 -41.09 -31.37 17.75
CA THR A 583 -42.06 -31.03 16.70
C THR A 583 -43.49 -31.08 17.23
N SER A 584 -43.84 -32.14 18.00
CA SER A 584 -45.15 -32.28 18.63
C SER A 584 -45.44 -31.12 19.59
N TYR A 585 -44.45 -30.75 20.42
CA TYR A 585 -44.55 -29.63 21.35
C TYR A 585 -44.76 -28.29 20.66
N LEU A 586 -43.97 -27.96 19.63
CA LEU A 586 -44.09 -26.71 18.88
C LEU A 586 -45.45 -26.62 18.17
N ASN A 587 -45.95 -27.74 17.62
CA ASN A 587 -47.28 -27.80 17.02
C ASN A 587 -48.42 -27.63 18.04
N GLU A 588 -48.28 -28.16 19.26
CA GLU A 588 -49.22 -27.90 20.36
C GLU A 588 -49.29 -26.40 20.68
N LEU A 589 -48.14 -25.72 20.79
CA LEU A 589 -48.08 -24.27 21.03
C LEU A 589 -48.72 -23.46 19.90
N LEU A 590 -48.49 -23.85 18.64
CA LEU A 590 -49.10 -23.21 17.48
C LEU A 590 -50.62 -23.38 17.43
N GLY A 591 -51.16 -24.41 18.07
CA GLY A 591 -52.60 -24.63 18.22
C GLY A 591 -53.27 -23.79 19.31
N MET A 592 -52.50 -23.08 20.16
CA MET A 592 -53.06 -22.26 21.24
C MET A 592 -53.48 -20.89 20.73
N SER A 593 -54.75 -20.51 20.94
CA SER A 593 -55.30 -19.20 20.53
C SER A 593 -54.51 -18.03 21.09
N ASP A 594 -54.04 -18.15 22.33
CA ASP A 594 -53.35 -17.09 23.08
C ASP A 594 -51.93 -16.83 22.56
N LEU A 595 -51.39 -17.76 21.75
CA LEU A 595 -50.04 -17.69 21.18
C LEU A 595 -50.03 -17.35 19.69
N GLN A 596 -51.18 -17.10 19.05
CA GLN A 596 -51.22 -16.82 17.62
C GLN A 596 -50.38 -15.61 17.20
N ALA A 597 -50.33 -14.56 18.02
CA ALA A 597 -49.50 -13.38 17.77
C ALA A 597 -47.98 -13.69 17.77
N TYR A 598 -47.57 -14.79 18.40
CA TYR A 598 -46.18 -15.22 18.52
C TYR A 598 -45.82 -16.37 17.58
N SER A 599 -46.76 -16.79 16.73
CA SER A 599 -46.58 -17.86 15.76
C SER A 599 -45.28 -17.75 14.94
N PRO A 600 -44.84 -16.56 14.46
CA PRO A 600 -43.58 -16.42 13.73
C PRO A 600 -42.34 -16.86 14.54
N TYR A 601 -42.29 -16.52 15.84
CA TYR A 601 -41.17 -16.87 16.73
C TYR A 601 -41.19 -18.34 17.16
N ILE A 602 -42.36 -18.97 17.18
CA ILE A 602 -42.48 -20.40 17.46
C ILE A 602 -42.08 -21.21 16.23
N LYS A 603 -42.57 -20.83 15.04
CA LYS A 603 -42.29 -21.50 13.77
C LYS A 603 -40.81 -21.54 13.42
N LYS A 604 -40.02 -20.52 13.78
CA LYS A 604 -38.59 -20.51 13.46
C LYS A 604 -37.83 -21.71 14.04
N TYR A 605 -38.27 -22.25 15.17
CA TYR A 605 -37.64 -23.42 15.79
C TYR A 605 -37.90 -24.74 15.06
N LEU A 606 -38.84 -24.78 14.11
CA LEU A 606 -39.08 -25.93 13.22
C LEU A 606 -38.11 -25.98 12.05
N ILE A 607 -37.48 -24.86 11.66
CA ILE A 607 -36.58 -24.78 10.49
C ILE A 607 -35.40 -25.76 10.61
N PRO A 608 -34.66 -25.83 11.74
CA PRO A 608 -33.55 -26.78 11.86
C PRO A 608 -33.97 -28.25 11.76
N GLY A 609 -35.18 -28.59 12.22
CA GLY A 609 -35.74 -29.93 12.09
C GLY A 609 -36.11 -30.30 10.64
N LEU A 610 -36.40 -29.31 9.80
CA LEU A 610 -36.59 -29.52 8.36
C LEU A 610 -35.24 -29.72 7.67
N ILE A 611 -34.23 -28.89 7.99
CA ILE A 611 -32.87 -28.99 7.47
C ILE A 611 -32.23 -30.35 7.84
N SER A 612 -32.39 -30.81 9.08
CA SER A 612 -31.82 -32.09 9.55
C SER A 612 -32.42 -33.31 8.85
N ARG A 613 -33.63 -33.19 8.30
CA ARG A 613 -34.29 -34.20 7.47
C ARG A 613 -34.04 -34.00 5.97
N ASN A 614 -33.17 -33.07 5.59
CA ASN A 614 -32.88 -32.64 4.22
C ASN A 614 -34.11 -32.06 3.48
N ASP A 615 -35.12 -31.56 4.20
CA ASP A 615 -36.28 -30.86 3.61
C ASP A 615 -36.00 -29.35 3.47
N PHE A 616 -35.07 -29.01 2.58
CA PHE A 616 -34.64 -27.63 2.34
C PHE A 616 -35.74 -26.77 1.70
N THR A 617 -36.58 -27.39 0.87
CA THR A 617 -37.73 -26.71 0.23
C THR A 617 -38.77 -26.32 1.28
N GLY A 618 -39.09 -27.22 2.22
CA GLY A 618 -39.95 -26.93 3.36
C GLY A 618 -39.36 -25.85 4.27
N ALA A 619 -38.05 -25.90 4.54
CA ALA A 619 -37.36 -24.89 5.32
C ALA A 619 -37.45 -23.48 4.69
N ILE A 620 -37.19 -23.36 3.38
CA ILE A 620 -37.32 -22.10 2.64
C ILE A 620 -38.77 -21.61 2.62
N ALA A 621 -39.73 -22.51 2.42
CA ALA A 621 -41.16 -22.17 2.44
C ALA A 621 -41.57 -21.60 3.80
N LEU A 622 -41.07 -22.19 4.89
CA LEU A 622 -41.33 -21.72 6.25
C LEU A 622 -40.67 -20.36 6.53
N CYS A 623 -39.44 -20.13 6.05
CA CYS A 623 -38.79 -18.81 6.13
C CYS A 623 -39.63 -17.74 5.39
N ASN A 624 -40.15 -18.07 4.20
CA ASN A 624 -41.04 -17.16 3.44
C ASN A 624 -42.35 -16.89 4.17
N GLU A 625 -42.96 -17.92 4.78
CA GLU A 625 -44.18 -17.78 5.57
C GLU A 625 -43.97 -16.84 6.77
N ILE A 626 -42.87 -17.02 7.50
CA ILE A 626 -42.49 -16.15 8.62
C ILE A 626 -42.26 -14.71 8.13
N GLN A 627 -41.52 -14.53 7.03
CA GLN A 627 -41.27 -13.19 6.44
C GLN A 627 -42.55 -12.44 6.03
N ASN A 628 -43.57 -13.18 5.61
CA ASN A 628 -44.86 -12.61 5.18
C ASN A 628 -45.86 -12.45 6.34
N SER A 629 -45.45 -12.72 7.58
CA SER A 629 -46.32 -12.58 8.75
C SER A 629 -46.63 -11.11 9.05
N LYS A 630 -47.88 -10.84 9.41
CA LYS A 630 -48.32 -9.51 9.84
C LYS A 630 -47.57 -9.13 11.13
N ASP A 631 -46.99 -7.94 11.17
CA ASP A 631 -46.28 -7.37 12.32
C ASP A 631 -44.92 -8.03 12.67
N ILE A 632 -44.22 -8.60 11.68
CA ILE A 632 -42.84 -9.10 11.86
C ILE A 632 -41.84 -7.96 12.17
N ASP A 633 -41.00 -8.16 13.19
CA ASP A 633 -39.95 -7.18 13.54
C ASP A 633 -38.74 -7.25 12.58
N LYS A 634 -37.89 -6.21 12.65
CA LYS A 634 -36.71 -6.07 11.80
C LYS A 634 -35.68 -7.20 12.02
N ASP A 635 -35.55 -7.69 13.25
CA ASP A 635 -34.53 -8.66 13.65
C ASP A 635 -34.91 -10.04 13.12
N LEU A 636 -36.17 -10.45 13.29
CA LEU A 636 -36.71 -11.69 12.74
C LEU A 636 -36.76 -11.65 11.20
N THR A 637 -36.99 -10.48 10.60
CA THR A 637 -36.88 -10.31 9.14
C THR A 637 -35.45 -10.60 8.65
N CYS A 638 -34.44 -10.04 9.34
CA CYS A 638 -33.04 -10.26 9.02
C CYS A 638 -32.62 -11.72 9.26
N GLU A 639 -33.05 -12.35 10.37
CA GLU A 639 -32.82 -13.77 10.67
C GLU A 639 -33.31 -14.66 9.52
N MET A 640 -34.55 -14.48 9.06
CA MET A 640 -35.12 -15.32 8.00
C MET A 640 -34.45 -15.12 6.64
N LEU A 641 -34.03 -13.88 6.32
CA LEU A 641 -33.29 -13.61 5.08
C LEU A 641 -31.90 -14.24 5.13
N TYR A 642 -31.24 -14.16 6.28
CA TYR A 642 -29.90 -14.72 6.46
C TYR A 642 -29.94 -16.25 6.40
N GLU A 643 -30.89 -16.87 7.11
CA GLU A 643 -31.15 -18.32 7.09
C GLU A 643 -31.43 -18.82 5.66
N LYS A 644 -32.29 -18.13 4.90
CA LYS A 644 -32.51 -18.44 3.48
C LYS A 644 -31.23 -18.36 2.66
N GLY A 645 -30.41 -17.35 2.91
CA GLY A 645 -29.11 -17.19 2.25
C GLY A 645 -28.18 -18.38 2.51
N LEU A 646 -28.11 -18.84 3.76
CA LEU A 646 -27.32 -20.02 4.15
C LEU A 646 -27.85 -21.31 3.54
N ILE A 647 -29.18 -21.54 3.57
CA ILE A 647 -29.81 -22.72 2.96
C ILE A 647 -29.47 -22.79 1.46
N HIS A 648 -29.64 -21.67 0.76
CA HIS A 648 -29.32 -21.60 -0.66
C HIS A 648 -27.83 -21.83 -0.93
N ARG A 649 -26.93 -21.22 -0.15
CA ARG A 649 -25.49 -21.33 -0.35
C ARG A 649 -24.97 -22.74 -0.07
N PHE A 650 -25.21 -23.24 1.13
CA PHE A 650 -24.49 -24.42 1.64
C PHE A 650 -25.20 -25.74 1.38
N TYR A 651 -26.53 -25.74 1.33
CA TYR A 651 -27.30 -26.97 1.16
C TYR A 651 -27.79 -27.17 -0.27
N LEU A 652 -28.09 -26.07 -0.98
CA LEU A 652 -28.59 -26.12 -2.36
C LEU A 652 -27.54 -25.73 -3.41
N ASN A 653 -26.37 -25.22 -3.00
CA ASN A 653 -25.35 -24.66 -3.90
C ASN A 653 -25.91 -23.61 -4.90
N ASN A 654 -26.99 -22.93 -4.52
CA ASN A 654 -27.66 -21.90 -5.31
C ASN A 654 -27.17 -20.51 -4.88
N ASN A 655 -25.95 -20.20 -5.30
CA ASN A 655 -25.28 -18.97 -4.95
C ASN A 655 -26.01 -17.70 -5.44
N THR A 656 -26.80 -17.78 -6.51
CA THR A 656 -27.64 -16.69 -7.02
C THR A 656 -28.73 -16.29 -6.03
N GLU A 657 -29.50 -17.26 -5.54
CA GLU A 657 -30.55 -16.99 -4.53
C GLU A 657 -29.95 -16.65 -3.16
N ALA A 658 -28.79 -17.21 -2.83
CA ALA A 658 -28.04 -16.83 -1.63
C ALA A 658 -27.65 -15.34 -1.66
N TYR A 659 -27.07 -14.90 -2.78
CA TYR A 659 -26.72 -13.49 -2.99
C TYR A 659 -27.95 -12.57 -2.92
N ARG A 660 -29.10 -12.96 -3.50
CA ARG A 660 -30.36 -12.20 -3.42
C ARG A 660 -30.82 -12.02 -1.98
N ALA A 661 -30.76 -13.09 -1.19
CA ALA A 661 -31.17 -13.07 0.21
C ALA A 661 -30.26 -12.17 1.05
N PHE A 662 -28.93 -12.34 0.95
CA PHE A 662 -27.96 -11.51 1.68
C PHE A 662 -28.00 -10.04 1.26
N SER A 663 -28.09 -9.76 -0.04
CA SER A 663 -28.15 -8.39 -0.56
C SER A 663 -29.44 -7.67 -0.14
N SER A 664 -30.53 -8.40 0.08
CA SER A 664 -31.77 -7.81 0.60
C SER A 664 -31.60 -7.28 2.04
N ILE A 665 -30.73 -7.90 2.83
CA ILE A 665 -30.38 -7.45 4.18
C ILE A 665 -29.48 -6.21 4.08
N THR A 666 -28.43 -6.24 3.27
CA THR A 666 -27.48 -5.11 3.16
C THR A 666 -28.12 -3.87 2.56
N ALA A 667 -29.07 -4.03 1.63
CA ALA A 667 -29.78 -2.91 1.02
C ALA A 667 -30.76 -2.22 1.99
N LYS A 668 -31.41 -2.99 2.88
CA LYS A 668 -32.48 -2.48 3.74
C LYS A 668 -32.01 -2.17 5.16
N TYR A 669 -31.03 -2.91 5.67
CA TYR A 669 -30.53 -2.85 7.04
C TYR A 669 -28.98 -2.96 7.09
N PRO A 670 -28.22 -2.08 6.41
CA PRO A 670 -26.76 -2.17 6.31
C PRO A 670 -26.04 -2.12 7.66
N ASP A 671 -26.59 -1.37 8.61
CA ASP A 671 -26.00 -1.20 9.95
C ASP A 671 -26.39 -2.31 10.94
N HIS A 672 -27.35 -3.17 10.56
CA HIS A 672 -27.76 -4.31 11.38
C HIS A 672 -26.64 -5.37 11.44
N PRO A 673 -26.42 -6.06 12.58
CA PRO A 673 -25.35 -7.06 12.70
C PRO A 673 -25.35 -8.10 11.57
N LEU A 674 -26.51 -8.68 11.26
CA LEU A 674 -26.67 -9.61 10.13
C LEU A 674 -26.49 -8.94 8.75
N GLY A 675 -26.67 -7.63 8.64
CA GLY A 675 -26.35 -6.86 7.44
C GLY A 675 -24.85 -6.77 7.20
N LYS A 676 -24.07 -6.54 8.26
CA LYS A 676 -22.60 -6.57 8.19
C LYS A 676 -22.08 -7.97 7.86
N MET A 677 -22.65 -9.01 8.47
CA MET A 677 -22.33 -10.41 8.15
C MET A 677 -22.66 -10.75 6.70
N ALA A 678 -23.81 -10.28 6.20
CA ALA A 678 -24.19 -10.46 4.81
C ALA A 678 -23.20 -9.82 3.82
N ILE A 679 -22.52 -8.72 4.18
CA ILE A 679 -21.45 -8.13 3.34
C ILE A 679 -20.29 -9.11 3.20
N GLY A 680 -19.83 -9.74 4.29
CA GLY A 680 -18.78 -10.76 4.24
C GLY A 680 -19.19 -11.96 3.38
N GLN A 681 -20.41 -12.47 3.58
CA GLN A 681 -20.94 -13.56 2.76
C GLN A 681 -20.99 -13.22 1.26
N ILE A 682 -21.31 -11.97 0.91
CA ILE A 682 -21.31 -11.47 -0.48
C ILE A 682 -19.89 -11.35 -1.03
N SER A 683 -18.93 -10.86 -0.23
CA SER A 683 -17.53 -10.70 -0.64
C SER A 683 -16.86 -12.04 -0.96
N ASP A 684 -17.25 -13.11 -0.28
CA ASP A 684 -16.78 -14.49 -0.53
C ASP A 684 -17.47 -15.17 -1.73
N MET A 685 -18.35 -14.46 -2.42
CA MET A 685 -19.02 -14.88 -3.64
C MET A 685 -18.62 -14.03 -4.87
N PRO A 686 -17.31 -13.87 -5.17
CA PRO A 686 -16.89 -13.02 -6.27
C PRO A 686 -17.32 -13.63 -7.62
N GLY A 687 -17.96 -12.82 -8.46
CA GLY A 687 -18.31 -13.21 -9.84
C GLY A 687 -19.75 -13.66 -10.09
N ILE A 688 -20.66 -13.56 -9.11
CA ILE A 688 -22.08 -13.79 -9.34
C ILE A 688 -22.75 -12.51 -9.86
N GLU A 689 -22.93 -12.42 -11.18
CA GLU A 689 -23.88 -11.47 -11.76
C GLU A 689 -25.31 -11.98 -11.53
N VAL A 690 -25.92 -11.56 -10.42
CA VAL A 690 -27.36 -11.77 -10.26
C VAL A 690 -28.09 -10.72 -11.10
N GLU A 691 -28.81 -11.16 -12.12
CA GLU A 691 -29.81 -10.32 -12.81
C GLU A 691 -30.74 -9.70 -11.76
N LYS A 692 -30.68 -8.37 -11.65
CA LYS A 692 -31.75 -7.55 -11.08
C LYS A 692 -33.06 -7.97 -11.74
N PRO A 693 -34.18 -8.15 -11.01
CA PRO A 693 -35.47 -8.37 -11.63
C PRO A 693 -35.75 -7.24 -12.63
N GLY A 694 -35.60 -7.58 -13.90
CA GLY A 694 -35.96 -6.80 -15.08
C GLY A 694 -35.48 -5.35 -15.12
N LEU A 695 -34.23 -5.13 -15.52
CA LEU A 695 -33.85 -4.14 -16.55
C LEU A 695 -32.41 -4.41 -16.99
N LYS A 696 -32.30 -5.19 -18.08
CA LYS A 696 -31.11 -5.72 -18.74
C LYS A 696 -29.94 -4.72 -18.82
N SER A 697 -28.78 -5.08 -18.28
CA SER A 697 -27.48 -4.46 -18.59
C SER A 697 -26.75 -5.29 -19.66
N LEU A 698 -26.46 -4.69 -20.81
CA LEU A 698 -25.49 -5.19 -21.78
C LEU A 698 -24.12 -4.57 -21.47
N GLY A 699 -23.12 -5.39 -21.18
CA GLY A 699 -21.77 -4.92 -20.90
C GLY A 699 -20.66 -5.97 -20.91
N ASN A 700 -20.89 -7.19 -21.42
CA ASN A 700 -19.81 -8.07 -21.87
C ASN A 700 -19.49 -7.60 -23.29
N THR A 701 -18.43 -6.80 -23.51
CA THR A 701 -18.14 -6.07 -24.78
C THR A 701 -19.40 -5.96 -25.63
N SER A 702 -20.34 -5.08 -25.25
CA SER A 702 -21.71 -5.15 -25.79
C SER A 702 -21.64 -5.41 -27.30
N GLU A 703 -22.29 -6.45 -27.82
CA GLU A 703 -22.36 -6.68 -29.26
C GLU A 703 -22.66 -5.33 -29.94
N GLY A 704 -21.66 -4.77 -30.63
CA GLY A 704 -21.75 -3.44 -31.21
C GLY A 704 -21.04 -2.26 -30.51
N PHE A 705 -20.19 -2.42 -29.49
CA PHE A 705 -19.19 -1.40 -29.10
C PHE A 705 -17.81 -1.75 -29.71
N THR A 706 -17.45 -1.10 -30.81
CA THR A 706 -16.19 -1.33 -31.52
C THR A 706 -15.59 -0.02 -31.95
N CYS A 707 -14.27 0.08 -32.06
CA CYS A 707 -13.59 1.21 -32.70
C CYS A 707 -12.34 0.70 -33.40
N SER A 708 -12.20 1.02 -34.68
CA SER A 708 -11.01 0.73 -35.47
C SER A 708 -10.69 1.92 -36.37
N ASN A 709 -9.45 2.00 -36.82
CA ASN A 709 -9.04 3.01 -37.79
C ASN A 709 -8.38 2.38 -39.01
N TYR A 710 -8.64 2.94 -40.19
CA TYR A 710 -7.98 2.51 -41.43
C TYR A 710 -7.80 3.71 -42.39
N PRO A 711 -6.62 3.85 -43.03
CA PRO A 711 -5.42 3.02 -42.87
C PRO A 711 -4.73 3.21 -41.51
N ASN A 712 -3.91 2.24 -41.10
CA ASN A 712 -2.99 2.33 -39.95
C ASN A 712 -1.77 1.42 -40.23
N PRO A 713 -0.55 1.94 -40.43
CA PRO A 713 -0.18 3.37 -40.44
C PRO A 713 -0.89 4.19 -41.54
N PHE A 714 -0.96 5.52 -41.40
CA PHE A 714 -1.69 6.41 -42.33
C PHE A 714 -0.87 7.64 -42.75
N ASN A 715 -1.20 8.25 -43.92
CA ASN A 715 -0.57 9.47 -44.45
C ASN A 715 -1.56 10.31 -45.28
N PRO A 716 -1.81 11.60 -44.95
CA PRO A 716 -1.88 12.14 -43.60
C PRO A 716 -3.26 11.90 -42.97
N SER A 717 -4.16 11.16 -43.63
CA SER A 717 -5.55 10.95 -43.18
C SER A 717 -5.87 9.49 -42.81
N THR A 718 -6.62 9.30 -41.72
CA THR A 718 -7.21 8.00 -41.33
C THR A 718 -8.67 8.18 -40.95
N ARG A 719 -9.48 7.14 -41.10
CA ARG A 719 -10.90 7.14 -40.68
C ARG A 719 -11.11 6.21 -39.52
N PHE A 720 -11.72 6.71 -38.46
CA PHE A 720 -12.17 5.96 -37.30
C PHE A 720 -13.59 5.47 -37.56
N ASN A 721 -13.77 4.16 -37.66
CA ASN A 721 -15.06 3.52 -37.73
C ASN A 721 -15.36 2.94 -36.35
N PHE A 722 -16.41 3.44 -35.72
CA PHE A 722 -16.83 2.93 -34.42
C PHE A 722 -18.33 2.71 -34.36
N SER A 723 -18.75 1.81 -33.49
CA SER A 723 -20.14 1.53 -33.21
C SER A 723 -20.37 1.72 -31.72
N ILE A 724 -21.51 2.31 -31.36
CA ILE A 724 -21.93 2.44 -29.97
C ILE A 724 -23.25 1.67 -29.75
N PRO A 725 -23.37 0.92 -28.65
CA PRO A 725 -24.47 -0.04 -28.41
C PRO A 725 -25.73 0.61 -27.87
N SER A 726 -25.64 1.86 -27.41
CA SER A 726 -26.69 2.62 -26.73
C SER A 726 -26.49 4.12 -26.95
N ASP A 727 -27.56 4.89 -26.90
CA ASP A 727 -27.53 6.35 -26.91
C ASP A 727 -26.71 6.87 -25.71
N GLY A 728 -25.89 7.89 -25.91
CA GLY A 728 -25.09 8.45 -24.84
C GLY A 728 -24.07 9.48 -25.27
N PHE A 729 -23.57 10.23 -24.29
CA PHE A 729 -22.47 11.15 -24.50
C PHE A 729 -21.21 10.37 -24.90
N THR A 730 -20.67 10.71 -26.06
CA THR A 730 -19.61 9.99 -26.73
C THR A 730 -18.45 10.91 -27.06
N GLU A 731 -17.24 10.51 -26.66
CA GLU A 731 -16.00 11.25 -26.89
C GLU A 731 -15.01 10.39 -27.67
N LEU A 732 -14.51 10.89 -28.80
CA LEU A 732 -13.35 10.35 -29.52
C LEU A 732 -12.24 11.41 -29.53
N LYS A 733 -11.15 11.13 -28.83
CA LYS A 733 -10.01 12.05 -28.65
C LYS A 733 -8.71 11.41 -29.07
N ILE A 734 -7.79 12.22 -29.59
CA ILE A 734 -6.46 11.83 -30.03
C ILE A 734 -5.41 12.44 -29.11
N TYR A 735 -4.46 11.62 -28.70
CA TYR A 735 -3.36 11.98 -27.81
C TYR A 735 -2.01 11.71 -28.49
N ASN A 736 -1.01 12.55 -28.22
CA ASN A 736 0.38 12.29 -28.62
C ASN A 736 1.08 11.32 -27.64
N SER A 737 2.33 10.96 -27.92
CA SER A 737 3.14 10.06 -27.08
C SER A 737 3.48 10.62 -25.69
N LEU A 738 3.31 11.92 -25.46
CA LEU A 738 3.46 12.58 -24.17
C LEU A 738 2.15 12.59 -23.35
N GLY A 739 1.07 11.96 -23.87
CA GLY A 739 -0.24 11.92 -23.22
C GLY A 739 -1.04 13.21 -23.33
N GLN A 740 -0.61 14.16 -24.16
CA GLN A 740 -1.33 15.43 -24.39
C GLN A 740 -2.45 15.23 -25.42
N GLU A 741 -3.64 15.75 -25.15
CA GLU A 741 -4.74 15.78 -26.12
C GLU A 741 -4.36 16.71 -27.29
N VAL A 742 -4.30 16.18 -28.51
CA VAL A 742 -3.92 16.94 -29.71
C VAL A 742 -5.12 17.20 -30.64
N LYS A 743 -6.20 16.44 -30.48
CA LYS A 743 -7.44 16.63 -31.25
C LYS A 743 -8.63 15.93 -30.59
N THR A 744 -9.75 16.64 -30.44
CA THR A 744 -11.07 16.02 -30.24
C THR A 744 -11.76 15.85 -31.61
N LEU A 745 -12.18 14.63 -31.95
CA LEU A 745 -12.91 14.30 -33.20
C LEU A 745 -14.42 14.28 -33.00
N VAL A 746 -14.89 13.80 -31.84
CA VAL A 746 -16.29 13.96 -31.40
C VAL A 746 -16.34 14.13 -29.88
N SER A 747 -17.27 14.95 -29.41
CA SER A 747 -17.62 15.11 -27.99
C SER A 747 -19.06 15.59 -27.94
N ASP A 748 -20.00 14.65 -28.16
CA ASP A 748 -21.41 14.97 -28.30
C ASP A 748 -22.29 13.78 -27.88
N TYR A 749 -23.59 14.03 -27.69
CA TYR A 749 -24.58 12.99 -27.46
C TYR A 749 -24.94 12.30 -28.77
N LEU A 750 -24.55 11.04 -28.92
CA LEU A 750 -24.81 10.23 -30.11
C LEU A 750 -25.87 9.17 -29.82
N ALA A 751 -26.75 8.91 -30.79
CA ALA A 751 -27.67 7.79 -30.75
C ALA A 751 -26.94 6.46 -31.04
N LYS A 752 -27.54 5.33 -30.66
CA LYS A 752 -27.05 4.01 -31.01
C LYS A 752 -26.85 3.89 -32.54
N GLY A 753 -25.64 3.55 -32.97
CA GLY A 753 -25.34 3.48 -34.39
C GLY A 753 -23.87 3.25 -34.72
N LYS A 754 -23.55 3.26 -36.01
CA LYS A 754 -22.20 3.25 -36.55
C LYS A 754 -21.83 4.64 -37.03
N TYR A 755 -20.62 5.05 -36.70
CA TYR A 755 -20.10 6.38 -36.99
C TYR A 755 -18.73 6.28 -37.65
N THR A 756 -18.47 7.21 -38.57
CA THR A 756 -17.17 7.36 -39.21
C THR A 756 -16.70 8.79 -39.03
N PHE A 757 -15.54 8.98 -38.43
CA PHE A 757 -14.89 10.28 -38.30
C PHE A 757 -13.52 10.23 -38.97
N GLU A 758 -13.23 11.23 -39.80
CA GLU A 758 -11.94 11.36 -40.46
C GLU A 758 -11.03 12.29 -39.67
N TRP A 759 -9.78 11.87 -39.46
CA TRP A 759 -8.73 12.75 -38.97
C TRP A 759 -7.73 13.01 -40.08
N ASN A 760 -7.69 14.25 -40.56
CA ASN A 760 -6.61 14.75 -41.41
C ASN A 760 -5.52 15.35 -40.53
N ALA A 761 -4.38 14.67 -40.45
CA ALA A 761 -3.28 15.01 -39.57
C ALA A 761 -2.15 15.80 -40.27
N THR A 762 -2.46 16.53 -41.36
CA THR A 762 -1.46 17.29 -42.13
C THR A 762 -0.66 18.28 -41.27
N SER A 763 -1.29 18.88 -40.25
CA SER A 763 -0.65 19.83 -39.32
C SER A 763 0.08 19.18 -38.14
N TYR A 764 0.15 17.85 -38.04
CA TYR A 764 0.77 17.12 -36.92
C TYR A 764 2.05 16.40 -37.36
N SER A 765 3.01 16.19 -36.46
CA SER A 765 4.29 15.52 -36.77
C SER A 765 4.13 14.01 -36.97
N SER A 766 4.93 13.39 -37.85
CA SER A 766 4.99 11.92 -37.95
C SER A 766 5.32 11.30 -36.59
N GLY A 767 4.73 10.14 -36.29
CA GLY A 767 4.94 9.50 -34.98
C GLY A 767 3.77 8.65 -34.50
N ILE A 768 3.87 8.22 -33.24
CA ILE A 768 2.86 7.40 -32.56
C ILE A 768 1.85 8.31 -31.87
N TYR A 769 0.58 8.02 -32.09
CA TYR A 769 -0.56 8.63 -31.41
C TYR A 769 -1.46 7.55 -30.82
N TYR A 770 -2.38 7.96 -29.95
CA TYR A 770 -3.39 7.09 -29.37
C TYR A 770 -4.76 7.73 -29.56
N TYR A 771 -5.76 6.94 -29.91
CA TYR A 771 -7.15 7.38 -29.78
C TYR A 771 -7.78 6.79 -28.53
N PHE A 772 -8.69 7.55 -27.95
CA PHE A 772 -9.53 7.18 -26.82
C PHE A 772 -10.98 7.39 -27.22
N LEU A 773 -11.78 6.32 -27.19
CA LEU A 773 -13.23 6.37 -27.39
C LEU A 773 -13.94 6.01 -26.09
N LYS A 774 -14.81 6.90 -25.62
CA LYS A 774 -15.69 6.68 -24.47
C LYS A 774 -17.14 6.91 -24.87
N SER A 775 -18.03 6.01 -24.50
CA SER A 775 -19.48 6.18 -24.64
C SER A 775 -20.20 5.47 -23.50
N GLY A 776 -20.84 6.25 -22.62
CA GLY A 776 -21.39 5.75 -21.36
C GLY A 776 -20.30 5.13 -20.47
N ASN A 777 -20.49 3.86 -20.08
CA ASN A 777 -19.53 3.07 -19.29
C ASN A 777 -18.49 2.34 -20.15
N ASN A 778 -18.60 2.37 -21.48
CA ASN A 778 -17.67 1.69 -22.37
C ASN A 778 -16.50 2.60 -22.75
N VAL A 779 -15.28 2.06 -22.66
CA VAL A 779 -14.05 2.76 -22.99
C VAL A 779 -13.16 1.85 -23.84
N THR A 780 -12.55 2.39 -24.89
CA THR A 780 -11.49 1.71 -25.64
C THR A 780 -10.39 2.68 -26.04
N THR A 781 -9.16 2.19 -26.03
CA THR A 781 -7.95 2.94 -26.39
C THR A 781 -7.11 2.10 -27.34
N SER A 782 -6.56 2.69 -28.40
CA SER A 782 -5.62 1.98 -29.27
C SER A 782 -4.60 2.90 -29.94
N LYS A 783 -3.47 2.30 -30.33
CA LYS A 783 -2.32 2.95 -30.96
C LYS A 783 -2.53 3.15 -32.46
N ILE A 784 -2.15 4.32 -32.98
CA ILE A 784 -2.17 4.66 -34.40
C ILE A 784 -0.86 5.33 -34.81
N ILE A 785 -0.43 5.13 -36.06
CA ILE A 785 0.88 5.58 -36.54
C ILE A 785 0.69 6.50 -37.75
N LEU A 786 1.14 7.76 -37.63
CA LEU A 786 1.17 8.74 -38.72
C LEU A 786 2.54 8.67 -39.41
N LEU A 787 2.54 8.39 -40.71
CA LEU A 787 3.70 8.48 -41.60
C LEU A 787 3.52 9.71 -42.48
N LYS A 788 4.56 10.52 -42.65
CA LYS A 788 4.60 11.58 -43.67
C LYS A 788 5.65 11.25 -44.70
#